data_AF-A0A9X3HRT6-F1
#
_entry.id   AF-A0A9X3HRT6-F1
#
_cell.length_a   1.000
_cell.length_b   1.000
_cell.length_c   1.000
_cell.angle_alpha   90.00
_cell.angle_beta   90.00
_cell.angle_gamma   90.00
#
_symmetry.space_group_name_H-M   'P 1'
#
loop_
_entity.id
_entity.type
_entity.pdbx_description
1 polymer ?
#
loop_
_entity_poly.entity_id
_entity_poly.type
_entity_poly.pdbx_seq_one_letter_code
_entity_poly.pdbx_strand_id
1 'polypeptide(L)'
;MKMNKLTLAISLLFPVTGYAAFNDAGTDYSNAEVRSHVWNEALEPIELVNSILCFTAQFNSVEFANAGPYAVLADEAACFDDEDDGSSGQSSGASNAVSYMKAISNVTRADDSSPLIVNVWLPEMEAGDDDQAIKFKAEISEGASDSNPFGSFTFNFDFYDSFSAGNQAGGGEVITVDTVDGSIGFTLYESSTRGSETYEQSASVVMASDRSSGIALTGFDQGSNGQQSFALAFNTTHVLMQSVNGGFSSLPYKNGVNSGTCLSRTEFDSYVHRYDLFNASTGAQIELNSGFPIKYDSDSDGNYDSYGFIGYWGLWTEQDGAISDGDTLVSDNGGTETSYTYVNAPGRLIKNSVKTLTLANARGVDFSYWDDDIFNDNDYDQWVVNYLMVADDSVGADGFYKTGKLKWGNNGPEITSQTPSLISLASYDSLYMFSDQLGGEVKYLEGQSALTYYEQTFINGSETGSGELLESGSVTLTCYDNCPIGTFELSDLSEFSGTNSPFETGSGPYTYTFATSGSNSLTLVSVSSSEAVQYQSSLTQSDIDNTPHNWGVRSGPMIIGSVSNSYDIYDPSVVTEFYVWETGIQSWNQLSTVADGNGDVVSFERPLQVSYQHSSANDRSGDAGGYDGQTFLINYGGNGDLWGIPMDENSTRYRPAFSLADGVLLGSSNQYVVKAIEIEQTMQSATGECSALVLQDPAVDVPTSVQGDADIGDMPEVTDDPAVIAGVTQ
;
A
#
# COMPACT_ATOMS: atom_id res chain seq x y z
N MET A 1 -20.92 81.58 -19.43
CA MET A 1 -21.94 80.53 -19.72
C MET A 1 -21.59 79.33 -18.84
N LYS A 2 -22.54 78.86 -18.04
CA LYS A 2 -22.37 77.75 -17.08
C LYS A 2 -22.13 76.42 -17.80
N MET A 3 -21.31 75.53 -17.23
CA MET A 3 -21.42 74.05 -17.20
C MET A 3 -20.12 73.52 -16.57
N ASN A 4 -20.11 73.01 -15.34
CA ASN A 4 -20.66 71.76 -14.77
C ASN A 4 -19.47 70.86 -14.42
N LYS A 5 -19.29 70.66 -13.10
CA LYS A 5 -18.31 69.76 -12.49
C LYS A 5 -18.66 68.32 -12.87
N LEU A 6 -17.70 67.57 -13.41
CA LEU A 6 -17.76 66.13 -13.54
C LEU A 6 -16.78 65.52 -12.54
N THR A 7 -17.33 64.83 -11.55
CA THR A 7 -16.60 64.10 -10.51
C THR A 7 -16.08 62.80 -11.12
N LEU A 8 -14.76 62.59 -11.13
CA LEU A 8 -14.14 61.34 -11.59
C LEU A 8 -14.15 60.34 -10.42
N ALA A 9 -14.96 59.29 -10.51
CA ALA A 9 -14.91 58.16 -9.59
C ALA A 9 -13.76 57.24 -10.02
N ILE A 10 -12.75 57.09 -9.16
CA ILE A 10 -11.66 56.12 -9.32
C ILE A 10 -12.20 54.78 -8.85
N SER A 11 -12.47 53.86 -9.78
CA SER A 11 -12.72 52.45 -9.48
C SER A 11 -11.38 51.77 -9.22
N LEU A 12 -11.12 51.41 -7.96
CA LEU A 12 -10.07 50.47 -7.58
C LEU A 12 -10.41 49.10 -8.20
N LEU A 13 -9.67 48.72 -9.24
CA LEU A 13 -9.59 47.35 -9.73
C LEU A 13 -8.71 46.57 -8.75
N PHE A 14 -9.33 45.75 -7.90
CA PHE A 14 -8.62 44.68 -7.21
C PHE A 14 -8.20 43.63 -8.26
N PRO A 15 -6.96 43.12 -8.24
CA PRO A 15 -6.61 41.96 -9.05
C PRO A 15 -7.40 40.77 -8.52
N VAL A 16 -8.32 40.26 -9.35
CA VAL A 16 -8.86 38.91 -9.17
C VAL A 16 -7.72 37.98 -9.56
N THR A 17 -7.01 37.44 -8.57
CA THR A 17 -6.20 36.24 -8.77
C THR A 17 -7.19 35.13 -9.09
N GLY A 18 -7.40 34.86 -10.38
CA GLY A 18 -8.06 33.63 -10.80
C GLY A 18 -7.18 32.49 -10.33
N TYR A 19 -7.66 31.69 -9.39
CA TYR A 19 -7.04 30.40 -9.09
C TYR A 19 -7.12 29.56 -10.36
N ALA A 20 -5.99 28.99 -10.78
CA ALA A 20 -5.95 28.03 -11.87
C ALA A 20 -6.85 26.84 -11.50
N ALA A 21 -7.62 26.30 -12.44
CA ALA A 21 -8.31 25.05 -12.22
C ALA A 21 -7.27 23.94 -11.95
N PHE A 22 -7.63 22.92 -11.18
CA PHE A 22 -6.67 21.86 -10.83
C PHE A 22 -6.05 21.19 -12.06
N ASN A 23 -6.76 21.14 -13.19
CA ASN A 23 -6.33 20.56 -14.45
C ASN A 23 -5.74 21.57 -15.45
N ASP A 24 -5.51 22.82 -15.05
CA ASP A 24 -4.81 23.78 -15.88
C ASP A 24 -3.36 23.34 -16.12
N ALA A 25 -2.82 23.63 -17.30
CA ALA A 25 -1.47 23.21 -17.66
C ALA A 25 -0.41 23.78 -16.69
N GLY A 26 0.46 22.91 -16.19
CA GLY A 26 1.55 23.24 -15.29
C GLY A 26 1.25 23.05 -13.80
N THR A 27 0.04 22.62 -13.43
CA THR A 27 -0.23 22.11 -12.08
C THR A 27 0.39 20.73 -11.88
N ASP A 28 0.64 20.34 -10.64
CA ASP A 28 1.14 19.00 -10.31
C ASP A 28 0.19 17.92 -10.84
N TYR A 29 -1.13 18.13 -10.70
CA TYR A 29 -2.14 17.25 -11.28
C TYR A 29 -1.98 17.07 -12.79
N SER A 30 -1.76 18.16 -13.54
CA SER A 30 -1.60 18.09 -15.00
C SER A 30 -0.29 17.44 -15.44
N ASN A 31 0.75 17.55 -14.60
CA ASN A 31 2.08 17.00 -14.86
C ASN A 31 2.26 15.57 -14.35
N ALA A 32 1.39 15.11 -13.44
CA ALA A 32 1.46 13.77 -12.88
C ALA A 32 1.41 12.71 -13.98
N GLU A 33 2.40 11.82 -13.97
CA GLU A 33 2.55 10.75 -14.94
C GLU A 33 1.65 9.58 -14.55
N VAL A 34 1.14 8.87 -15.57
CA VAL A 34 0.33 7.68 -15.39
C VAL A 34 1.06 6.53 -16.07
N ARG A 35 1.39 5.50 -15.30
CA ARG A 35 1.93 4.25 -15.80
C ARG A 35 0.78 3.30 -16.06
N SER A 36 0.84 2.63 -17.21
CA SER A 36 -0.13 1.59 -17.55
C SER A 36 0.60 0.39 -18.14
N HIS A 37 0.26 -0.79 -17.67
CA HIS A 37 0.76 -2.05 -18.20
C HIS A 37 -0.41 -2.92 -18.69
N VAL A 38 -0.15 -3.78 -19.67
CA VAL A 38 -1.16 -4.72 -20.17
C VAL A 38 -0.84 -6.10 -19.62
N TRP A 39 -1.73 -6.62 -18.79
CA TRP A 39 -1.64 -7.98 -18.30
C TRP A 39 -2.25 -8.96 -19.31
N ASN A 40 -1.49 -10.02 -19.61
CA ASN A 40 -1.96 -11.18 -20.35
C ASN A 40 -1.11 -12.38 -19.93
N GLU A 41 -1.75 -13.46 -19.50
CA GLU A 41 -1.11 -14.70 -19.04
C GLU A 41 -0.04 -15.24 -20.01
N ALA A 42 -0.24 -15.07 -21.32
CA ALA A 42 0.74 -15.53 -22.31
C ALA A 42 2.04 -14.69 -22.33
N LEU A 43 2.09 -13.58 -21.61
CA LEU A 43 3.27 -12.71 -21.45
C LEU A 43 4.08 -13.03 -20.18
N GLU A 44 3.56 -13.83 -19.26
CA GLU A 44 4.26 -14.22 -18.02
C GLU A 44 5.68 -14.78 -18.32
N PRO A 45 5.90 -15.69 -19.30
CA PRO A 45 7.25 -16.16 -19.61
C PRO A 45 8.22 -15.08 -20.10
N ILE A 46 7.72 -13.94 -20.59
CA ILE A 46 8.57 -12.86 -21.12
C ILE A 46 8.68 -11.68 -20.15
N GLU A 47 8.02 -11.72 -19.00
CA GLU A 47 8.10 -10.70 -17.97
C GLU A 47 9.52 -10.59 -17.41
N LEU A 48 10.17 -11.73 -17.18
CA LEU A 48 11.58 -11.80 -16.79
C LEU A 48 12.49 -10.96 -17.73
N VAL A 49 12.21 -10.96 -19.04
CA VAL A 49 12.99 -10.18 -20.00
C VAL A 49 12.86 -8.68 -19.71
N ASN A 50 11.65 -8.21 -19.38
CA ASN A 50 11.44 -6.81 -19.02
C ASN A 50 12.19 -6.45 -17.73
N SER A 51 12.13 -7.30 -16.71
CA SER A 51 12.81 -7.08 -15.44
C SER A 51 14.33 -7.05 -15.59
N ILE A 52 14.91 -8.00 -16.35
CA ILE A 52 16.34 -8.01 -16.67
C ILE A 52 16.75 -6.74 -17.43
N LEU A 53 15.97 -6.33 -18.43
CA LEU A 53 16.27 -5.13 -19.21
C LEU A 53 16.16 -3.84 -18.36
N CYS A 54 15.18 -3.78 -17.45
CA CYS A 54 15.04 -2.71 -16.48
C CYS A 54 16.26 -2.64 -15.57
N PHE A 55 16.65 -3.77 -14.97
CA PHE A 55 17.76 -3.84 -14.03
C PHE A 55 19.09 -3.46 -14.69
N THR A 56 19.36 -4.00 -15.88
CA THR A 56 20.58 -3.72 -16.63
C THR A 56 20.65 -2.28 -17.16
N ALA A 57 19.52 -1.59 -17.35
CA ALA A 57 19.51 -0.17 -17.71
C ALA A 57 20.16 0.70 -16.61
N GLN A 58 20.15 0.24 -15.35
CA GLN A 58 20.73 0.97 -14.22
C GLN A 58 22.26 0.94 -14.17
N PHE A 59 22.92 0.22 -15.08
CA PHE A 59 24.38 0.07 -15.11
C PHE A 59 25.09 1.16 -15.89
N ASN A 60 24.34 1.93 -16.69
CA ASN A 60 24.83 2.96 -17.60
C ASN A 60 26.05 2.52 -18.44
N SER A 61 26.02 1.27 -18.92
CA SER A 61 27.16 0.57 -19.53
C SER A 61 27.80 1.30 -20.72
N VAL A 62 27.04 2.11 -21.44
CA VAL A 62 27.52 2.87 -22.60
C VAL A 62 28.53 3.95 -22.20
N GLU A 63 28.33 4.62 -21.06
CA GLU A 63 29.20 5.70 -20.59
C GLU A 63 30.58 5.17 -20.14
N PHE A 64 30.62 3.93 -19.65
CA PHE A 64 31.81 3.29 -19.11
C PHE A 64 32.54 2.38 -20.12
N ALA A 65 32.22 2.48 -21.41
CA ALA A 65 32.88 1.70 -22.44
C ALA A 65 34.40 1.95 -22.45
N ASN A 66 35.18 0.88 -22.22
CA ASN A 66 36.64 0.90 -22.10
C ASN A 66 37.19 1.72 -20.90
N ALA A 67 36.37 2.04 -19.90
CA ALA A 67 36.81 2.75 -18.68
C ALA A 67 37.49 1.83 -17.65
N GLY A 68 37.35 0.51 -17.80
CA GLY A 68 37.77 -0.48 -16.81
C GLY A 68 36.61 -0.93 -15.92
N PRO A 69 36.85 -1.86 -14.97
CA PRO A 69 35.81 -2.33 -14.05
C PRO A 69 35.33 -1.22 -13.10
N TYR A 70 34.03 -1.18 -12.83
CA TYR A 70 33.39 -0.23 -11.92
C TYR A 70 32.28 -0.89 -11.10
N ALA A 71 31.98 -0.30 -9.93
CA ALA A 71 30.91 -0.77 -9.05
C ALA A 71 29.59 -0.04 -9.33
N VAL A 72 28.47 -0.76 -9.24
CA VAL A 72 27.10 -0.29 -9.45
C VAL A 72 26.26 -0.67 -8.23
N LEU A 73 25.39 0.23 -7.80
CA LEU A 73 24.28 -0.06 -6.89
C LEU A 73 22.97 0.05 -7.67
N ALA A 74 22.39 -1.09 -8.03
CA ALA A 74 21.16 -1.17 -8.80
C ALA A 74 19.96 -1.38 -7.87
N ASP A 75 18.91 -0.60 -8.05
CA ASP A 75 17.64 -0.69 -7.32
C ASP A 75 16.87 -1.92 -7.83
N GLU A 76 16.84 -2.98 -7.04
CA GLU A 76 16.16 -4.24 -7.35
C GLU A 76 14.65 -4.07 -7.36
N ALA A 77 14.11 -3.40 -6.34
CA ALA A 77 12.69 -3.14 -6.16
C ALA A 77 12.10 -2.32 -7.32
N ALA A 78 12.91 -1.51 -8.01
CA ALA A 78 12.45 -0.79 -9.19
C ALA A 78 12.20 -1.67 -10.44
N CYS A 79 12.67 -2.92 -10.46
CA CYS A 79 12.69 -3.75 -11.67
C CYS A 79 12.18 -5.19 -11.48
N PHE A 80 12.19 -5.70 -10.24
CA PHE A 80 11.65 -6.99 -9.86
C PHE A 80 10.61 -6.73 -8.76
N ASP A 81 9.37 -6.48 -9.17
CA ASP A 81 8.26 -6.31 -8.22
C ASP A 81 7.87 -7.70 -7.66
N ASP A 82 7.92 -7.87 -6.34
CA ASP A 82 7.43 -9.06 -5.62
C ASP A 82 5.90 -9.11 -5.59
N GLU A 83 5.22 -9.09 -6.74
CA GLU A 83 3.75 -9.14 -6.79
C GLU A 83 3.16 -10.55 -6.54
N ASP A 84 4.00 -11.58 -6.37
CA ASP A 84 3.55 -12.98 -6.36
C ASP A 84 3.27 -13.57 -4.96
N ASP A 85 3.48 -12.82 -3.88
CA ASP A 85 3.07 -13.26 -2.54
C ASP A 85 1.69 -12.72 -2.15
N GLY A 86 0.66 -13.43 -2.64
CA GLY A 86 -0.75 -13.27 -2.25
C GLY A 86 -1.06 -13.63 -0.78
N SER A 87 -0.18 -13.28 0.15
CA SER A 87 -0.34 -13.50 1.60
C SER A 87 0.05 -12.26 2.42
N SER A 88 -0.74 -11.19 2.30
CA SER A 88 -1.24 -10.38 3.42
C SER A 88 -1.81 -9.05 2.90
N GLY A 89 -3.14 -8.96 2.82
CA GLY A 89 -3.87 -7.73 2.53
C GLY A 89 -3.84 -6.72 3.68
N GLN A 90 -2.67 -6.43 4.25
CA GLN A 90 -2.47 -5.41 5.29
C GLN A 90 -1.05 -4.79 5.24
N SER A 91 -0.62 -4.26 4.09
CA SER A 91 0.27 -3.08 4.04
C SER A 91 0.51 -2.68 2.58
N SER A 92 -0.32 -1.81 2.03
CA SER A 92 -0.03 -1.12 0.75
C SER A 92 1.01 0.00 0.90
N GLY A 93 1.64 0.13 2.09
CA GLY A 93 2.58 1.21 2.42
C GLY A 93 4.03 0.76 2.57
N ALA A 94 4.37 -0.50 2.27
CA ALA A 94 5.69 -1.06 2.57
C ALA A 94 6.31 -1.84 1.41
N SER A 95 6.55 -1.18 0.26
CA SER A 95 7.56 -1.64 -0.71
C SER A 95 8.03 -0.51 -1.64
N ASN A 96 8.22 0.70 -1.10
CA ASN A 96 9.09 1.70 -1.73
C ASN A 96 10.46 1.77 -1.01
N ALA A 97 10.80 0.75 -0.20
CA ALA A 97 12.14 0.62 0.36
C ALA A 97 13.09 0.27 -0.78
N VAL A 98 14.08 1.14 -1.02
CA VAL A 98 15.04 0.95 -2.11
C VAL A 98 16.00 -0.17 -1.69
N SER A 99 15.85 -1.35 -2.27
CA SER A 99 16.80 -2.45 -2.12
C SER A 99 17.90 -2.30 -3.17
N TYR A 100 19.12 -1.97 -2.74
CA TYR A 100 20.26 -1.83 -3.65
C TYR A 100 21.07 -3.12 -3.73
N MET A 101 21.11 -3.72 -4.93
CA MET A 101 21.99 -4.81 -5.25
C MET A 101 23.34 -4.29 -5.76
N LYS A 102 24.43 -4.79 -5.17
CA LYS A 102 25.79 -4.44 -5.61
C LYS A 102 26.23 -5.30 -6.79
N ALA A 103 26.66 -4.66 -7.86
CA ALA A 103 27.21 -5.30 -9.05
C ALA A 103 28.59 -4.74 -9.41
N ILE A 104 29.44 -5.58 -9.99
CA ILE A 104 30.67 -5.15 -10.66
C ILE A 104 30.47 -5.29 -12.16
N SER A 105 30.71 -4.23 -12.92
CA SER A 105 30.58 -4.19 -14.38
C SER A 105 31.90 -3.89 -15.04
N ASN A 106 32.17 -4.55 -16.17
CA ASN A 106 33.30 -4.23 -17.04
C ASN A 106 32.86 -4.23 -18.50
N VAL A 107 32.99 -3.06 -19.14
CA VAL A 107 32.47 -2.83 -20.49
C VAL A 107 33.61 -2.59 -21.46
N THR A 108 33.64 -3.35 -22.55
CA THR A 108 34.70 -3.24 -23.56
C THR A 108 34.13 -3.09 -24.97
N ARG A 109 34.85 -2.35 -25.82
CA ARG A 109 34.52 -2.19 -27.23
C ARG A 109 35.80 -2.03 -28.05
N ALA A 110 35.99 -2.90 -29.04
CA ALA A 110 37.22 -2.90 -29.84
C ALA A 110 37.33 -1.65 -30.76
N ASP A 111 36.22 -1.26 -31.39
CA ASP A 111 36.09 -0.05 -32.20
C ASP A 111 34.61 0.34 -32.37
N ASP A 112 34.35 1.47 -33.04
CA ASP A 112 33.01 2.03 -33.25
C ASP A 112 32.06 1.14 -34.08
N SER A 113 32.58 0.08 -34.71
CA SER A 113 31.80 -0.88 -35.51
C SER A 113 31.70 -2.27 -34.87
N SER A 114 32.43 -2.49 -33.77
CA SER A 114 32.41 -3.75 -33.04
C SER A 114 31.29 -3.74 -31.99
N PRO A 115 30.75 -4.92 -31.63
CA PRO A 115 29.79 -5.04 -30.53
C PRO A 115 30.36 -4.49 -29.22
N LEU A 116 29.48 -3.91 -28.40
CA LEU A 116 29.76 -3.56 -27.02
C LEU A 116 29.61 -4.83 -26.17
N ILE A 117 30.66 -5.21 -25.45
CA ILE A 117 30.66 -6.38 -24.58
C ILE A 117 30.53 -5.91 -23.14
N VAL A 118 29.46 -6.31 -22.46
CA VAL A 118 29.16 -5.97 -21.07
C VAL A 118 29.26 -7.24 -20.24
N ASN A 119 30.21 -7.29 -19.32
CA ASN A 119 30.40 -8.40 -18.39
C ASN A 119 30.06 -7.92 -16.98
N VAL A 120 29.20 -8.66 -16.26
CA VAL A 120 28.74 -8.27 -14.92
C VAL A 120 28.79 -9.44 -13.94
N TRP A 121 29.21 -9.13 -12.72
CA TRP A 121 29.24 -10.03 -11.57
C TRP A 121 28.36 -9.48 -10.44
N LEU A 122 27.46 -10.31 -9.94
CA LEU A 122 26.57 -10.08 -8.80
C LEU A 122 26.92 -11.12 -7.71
N PRO A 123 27.75 -10.76 -6.71
CA PRO A 123 28.36 -11.74 -5.79
C PRO A 123 27.50 -12.18 -4.60
N GLU A 124 26.52 -11.38 -4.19
CA GLU A 124 25.75 -11.58 -2.96
C GLU A 124 24.32 -11.09 -3.20
N MET A 125 23.42 -12.01 -3.54
CA MET A 125 21.97 -11.77 -3.49
C MET A 125 21.43 -12.45 -2.22
N GLU A 126 20.85 -11.70 -1.30
CA GLU A 126 20.20 -12.26 -0.11
C GLU A 126 18.93 -13.01 -0.53
N ALA A 127 18.94 -14.34 -0.46
CA ALA A 127 17.76 -15.17 -0.71
C ALA A 127 17.65 -16.29 0.34
N GLY A 128 17.47 -15.91 1.61
CA GLY A 128 17.28 -16.86 2.71
C GLY A 128 18.55 -17.63 3.09
N ASP A 129 18.42 -18.93 3.43
CA ASP A 129 19.48 -19.78 4.02
C ASP A 129 20.65 -20.14 3.05
N ASP A 130 20.63 -19.71 1.78
CA ASP A 130 21.67 -20.01 0.79
C ASP A 130 22.07 -18.73 -0.01
N ASP A 131 23.37 -18.39 -0.02
CA ASP A 131 23.91 -17.32 -0.87
C ASP A 131 23.66 -17.65 -2.37
N GLN A 132 23.29 -16.65 -3.18
CA GLN A 132 23.21 -16.78 -4.65
C GLN A 132 24.04 -15.72 -5.35
N ALA A 133 24.65 -16.10 -6.47
CA ALA A 133 25.46 -15.22 -7.29
C ALA A 133 25.12 -15.37 -8.78
N ILE A 134 25.14 -14.27 -9.52
CA ILE A 134 24.82 -14.23 -10.96
C ILE A 134 26.01 -13.68 -11.73
N LYS A 135 26.33 -14.30 -12.87
CA LYS A 135 27.12 -13.67 -13.92
C LYS A 135 26.24 -13.47 -15.14
N PHE A 136 26.39 -12.32 -15.80
CA PHE A 136 25.81 -12.14 -17.11
C PHE A 136 26.77 -11.47 -18.08
N LYS A 137 26.54 -11.78 -19.36
CA LYS A 137 27.28 -11.28 -20.51
C LYS A 137 26.30 -10.78 -21.55
N ALA A 138 26.43 -9.52 -21.95
CA ALA A 138 25.70 -8.97 -23.08
C ALA A 138 26.65 -8.60 -24.22
N GLU A 139 26.33 -9.05 -25.43
CA GLU A 139 26.98 -8.62 -26.67
C GLU A 139 26.00 -7.78 -27.48
N ILE A 140 26.21 -6.45 -27.52
CA ILE A 140 25.28 -5.50 -28.13
C ILE A 140 25.88 -5.00 -29.44
N SER A 141 25.28 -5.40 -30.56
CA SER A 141 25.72 -5.03 -31.91
C SER A 141 25.03 -3.77 -32.43
N GLU A 142 23.79 -3.52 -32.01
CA GLU A 142 23.00 -2.33 -32.37
C GLU A 142 22.11 -1.92 -31.20
N GLY A 143 22.06 -0.62 -30.89
CA GLY A 143 21.15 -0.10 -29.87
C GLY A 143 19.71 -0.01 -30.36
N ALA A 144 18.75 0.11 -29.44
CA ALA A 144 17.35 0.30 -29.77
C ALA A 144 17.13 1.59 -30.60
N SER A 145 16.22 1.52 -31.57
CA SER A 145 15.82 2.63 -32.44
C SER A 145 14.34 2.55 -32.82
N ASP A 146 13.78 3.61 -33.40
CA ASP A 146 12.38 3.62 -33.87
C ASP A 146 12.07 2.49 -34.87
N SER A 147 13.07 2.09 -35.68
CA SER A 147 12.95 1.02 -36.67
C SER A 147 13.28 -0.37 -36.13
N ASN A 148 14.09 -0.45 -35.07
CA ASN A 148 14.41 -1.68 -34.37
C ASN A 148 14.35 -1.44 -32.86
N PRO A 149 13.15 -1.52 -32.25
CA PRO A 149 12.96 -1.17 -30.84
C PRO A 149 13.64 -2.13 -29.87
N PHE A 150 13.99 -3.34 -30.30
CA PHE A 150 14.73 -4.31 -29.48
C PHE A 150 16.25 -4.13 -29.58
N GLY A 151 16.74 -3.37 -30.57
CA GLY A 151 18.16 -3.37 -30.92
C GLY A 151 18.62 -4.75 -31.45
N SER A 152 19.93 -4.97 -31.43
CA SER A 152 20.54 -6.25 -31.79
C SER A 152 21.50 -6.67 -30.68
N PHE A 153 21.16 -7.72 -29.94
CA PHE A 153 21.98 -8.21 -28.85
C PHE A 153 21.80 -9.71 -28.55
N THR A 154 22.82 -10.25 -27.90
CA THR A 154 22.77 -11.54 -27.19
C THR A 154 23.02 -11.28 -25.72
N PHE A 155 22.19 -11.84 -24.85
CA PHE A 155 22.31 -11.72 -23.40
C PHE A 155 22.29 -13.12 -22.79
N ASN A 156 23.37 -13.51 -22.12
CA ASN A 156 23.51 -14.78 -21.43
C ASN A 156 23.67 -14.53 -19.94
N PHE A 157 23.02 -15.33 -19.09
CA PHE A 157 23.17 -15.26 -17.65
C PHE A 157 23.24 -16.66 -17.04
N ASP A 158 24.07 -16.81 -16.01
CA ASP A 158 24.28 -18.07 -15.30
C ASP A 158 24.12 -17.88 -13.80
N PHE A 159 23.42 -18.82 -13.15
CA PHE A 159 23.19 -18.87 -11.71
C PHE A 159 24.24 -19.72 -11.01
N TYR A 160 24.74 -19.25 -9.87
CA TYR A 160 25.73 -19.94 -9.04
C TYR A 160 25.34 -19.88 -7.56
N ASP A 161 25.67 -20.93 -6.79
CA ASP A 161 25.54 -20.91 -5.32
C ASP A 161 26.55 -19.94 -4.67
N SER A 162 27.74 -19.79 -5.26
CA SER A 162 28.69 -18.71 -4.94
C SER A 162 29.76 -18.65 -6.02
N PHE A 163 30.44 -17.52 -6.18
CA PHE A 163 31.61 -17.45 -7.07
C PHE A 163 32.79 -18.32 -6.61
N SER A 164 32.75 -18.85 -5.39
CA SER A 164 33.76 -19.73 -4.80
C SER A 164 33.55 -21.22 -5.04
N ALA A 165 32.40 -21.65 -5.60
CA ALA A 165 32.10 -23.06 -5.84
C ALA A 165 31.52 -23.30 -7.24
N GLY A 166 32.15 -24.21 -8.00
CA GLY A 166 31.76 -24.59 -9.36
C GLY A 166 30.53 -25.50 -9.44
N ASN A 167 29.38 -24.99 -9.03
CA ASN A 167 28.06 -25.58 -9.28
C ASN A 167 27.17 -24.53 -9.94
N GLN A 168 27.11 -24.51 -11.27
CA GLN A 168 26.12 -23.74 -12.01
C GLN A 168 24.74 -24.35 -11.72
N ALA A 169 23.82 -23.57 -11.15
CA ALA A 169 22.47 -24.00 -10.74
C ALA A 169 21.42 -23.84 -11.86
N GLY A 170 21.81 -23.20 -12.97
CA GLY A 170 20.97 -22.91 -14.11
C GLY A 170 21.51 -21.72 -14.90
N GLY A 171 20.69 -21.20 -15.81
CA GLY A 171 20.98 -20.01 -16.58
C GLY A 171 19.95 -19.80 -17.69
N GLY A 172 20.13 -18.71 -18.42
CA GLY A 172 19.26 -18.37 -19.53
C GLY A 172 19.92 -17.51 -20.60
N GLU A 173 19.17 -17.32 -21.67
CA GLU A 173 19.62 -16.66 -22.88
C GLU A 173 18.47 -15.90 -23.55
N VAL A 174 18.74 -14.63 -23.88
CA VAL A 174 17.87 -13.76 -24.67
C VAL A 174 18.63 -13.33 -25.93
N ILE A 175 18.03 -13.54 -27.10
CA ILE A 175 18.64 -13.19 -28.40
C ILE A 175 17.63 -12.42 -29.23
N THR A 176 18.02 -11.29 -29.81
CA THR A 176 17.21 -10.57 -30.78
C THR A 176 17.15 -11.30 -32.13
N VAL A 177 15.97 -11.29 -32.76
CA VAL A 177 15.75 -11.92 -34.06
C VAL A 177 16.11 -10.93 -35.17
N ASP A 178 17.36 -11.03 -35.65
CA ASP A 178 17.89 -10.23 -36.77
C ASP A 178 18.11 -11.07 -38.05
N THR A 179 17.74 -12.36 -38.01
CA THR A 179 18.00 -13.34 -39.07
C THR A 179 16.87 -13.45 -40.10
N VAL A 180 15.77 -12.74 -39.89
CA VAL A 180 14.56 -12.80 -40.73
C VAL A 180 14.31 -11.44 -41.37
N ASP A 181 14.48 -11.35 -42.69
CA ASP A 181 14.31 -10.12 -43.46
C ASP A 181 12.91 -9.49 -43.25
N GLY A 182 12.88 -8.23 -42.79
CA GLY A 182 11.64 -7.48 -42.58
C GLY A 182 10.90 -7.82 -41.29
N SER A 183 11.52 -8.61 -40.41
CA SER A 183 11.00 -8.96 -39.09
C SER A 183 11.91 -8.45 -37.97
N ILE A 184 11.31 -8.29 -36.80
CA ILE A 184 11.97 -8.03 -35.52
C ILE A 184 11.41 -9.02 -34.49
N GLY A 185 12.11 -9.20 -33.38
CA GLY A 185 11.65 -10.11 -32.34
C GLY A 185 12.77 -10.53 -31.40
N PHE A 186 12.49 -11.55 -30.60
CA PHE A 186 13.49 -12.16 -29.73
C PHE A 186 13.12 -13.61 -29.40
N THR A 187 14.12 -14.37 -28.95
CA THR A 187 13.94 -15.66 -28.32
C THR A 187 14.44 -15.62 -26.88
N LEU A 188 13.78 -16.37 -26.01
CA LEU A 188 14.15 -16.60 -24.62
C LEU A 188 14.23 -18.10 -24.37
N TYR A 189 15.23 -18.53 -23.61
CA TYR A 189 15.20 -19.80 -22.92
C TYR A 189 15.91 -19.66 -21.57
N GLU A 190 15.30 -20.19 -20.53
CA GLU A 190 15.85 -20.29 -19.19
C GLU A 190 15.62 -21.70 -18.66
N SER A 191 16.62 -22.22 -17.94
CA SER A 191 16.46 -23.44 -17.16
C SER A 191 17.18 -23.30 -15.82
N SER A 192 16.52 -23.72 -14.75
CA SER A 192 17.10 -23.78 -13.41
C SER A 192 16.72 -25.08 -12.71
N THR A 193 17.58 -25.54 -11.80
CA THR A 193 17.33 -26.74 -11.00
C THR A 193 17.31 -26.37 -9.53
N ARG A 194 16.17 -26.61 -8.86
CA ARG A 194 16.01 -26.44 -7.42
C ARG A 194 15.65 -27.79 -6.79
N GLY A 195 16.61 -28.40 -6.11
CA GLY A 195 16.44 -29.75 -5.57
C GLY A 195 16.30 -30.81 -6.66
N SER A 196 15.14 -31.49 -6.74
CA SER A 196 14.84 -32.49 -7.79
C SER A 196 13.97 -31.96 -8.92
N GLU A 197 13.51 -30.71 -8.82
CA GLU A 197 12.63 -30.07 -9.80
C GLU A 197 13.46 -29.24 -10.80
N THR A 198 12.99 -29.20 -12.04
CA THR A 198 13.56 -28.36 -13.10
C THR A 198 12.50 -27.35 -13.50
N TYR A 199 12.87 -26.08 -13.51
CA TYR A 199 12.03 -24.99 -13.96
C TYR A 199 12.55 -24.54 -15.32
N GLU A 200 11.67 -24.46 -16.31
CA GLU A 200 12.02 -23.98 -17.65
C GLU A 200 11.06 -22.88 -18.08
N GLN A 201 11.59 -21.86 -18.75
CA GLN A 201 10.80 -20.86 -19.46
C GLN A 201 11.35 -20.69 -20.87
N SER A 202 10.46 -20.48 -21.84
CA SER A 202 10.89 -20.29 -23.22
C SER A 202 9.91 -19.46 -24.02
N ALA A 203 10.45 -18.69 -24.96
CA ALA A 203 9.68 -17.91 -25.90
C ALA A 203 10.37 -17.79 -27.26
N SER A 204 9.55 -17.70 -28.31
CA SER A 204 9.97 -17.17 -29.61
C SER A 204 8.90 -16.20 -30.09
N VAL A 205 9.31 -14.95 -30.27
CA VAL A 205 8.45 -13.85 -30.69
C VAL A 205 9.01 -13.31 -32.00
N VAL A 206 8.23 -13.38 -33.08
CA VAL A 206 8.62 -12.84 -34.39
C VAL A 206 7.48 -12.01 -34.97
N MET A 207 7.77 -10.75 -35.28
CA MET A 207 6.79 -9.82 -35.81
C MET A 207 7.33 -9.02 -37.00
N ALA A 208 6.44 -8.45 -37.80
CA ALA A 208 6.82 -7.51 -38.84
C ALA A 208 7.54 -6.30 -38.21
N SER A 209 8.53 -5.74 -38.90
CA SER A 209 9.28 -4.58 -38.40
C SER A 209 8.41 -3.35 -38.12
N ASP A 210 7.27 -3.22 -38.79
CA ASP A 210 6.26 -2.18 -38.54
C ASP A 210 5.25 -2.53 -37.43
N ARG A 211 5.39 -3.72 -36.81
CA ARG A 211 4.53 -4.28 -35.76
C ARG A 211 3.07 -4.46 -36.19
N SER A 212 2.80 -4.47 -37.50
CA SER A 212 1.46 -4.64 -38.05
C SER A 212 0.91 -6.06 -37.92
N SER A 213 1.80 -7.03 -37.75
CA SER A 213 1.47 -8.43 -37.49
C SER A 213 2.61 -9.16 -36.79
N GLY A 214 2.30 -10.30 -36.15
CA GLY A 214 3.31 -11.14 -35.52
C GLY A 214 2.76 -12.46 -35.02
N ILE A 215 3.68 -13.38 -34.76
CA ILE A 215 3.45 -14.72 -34.24
C ILE A 215 4.37 -14.93 -33.04
N ALA A 216 3.83 -15.48 -31.96
CA ALA A 216 4.61 -15.82 -30.79
C ALA A 216 4.21 -17.18 -30.23
N LEU A 217 5.19 -17.89 -29.69
CA LEU A 217 5.02 -19.03 -28.80
C LEU A 217 5.72 -18.72 -27.49
N THR A 218 5.02 -18.89 -26.38
CA THR A 218 5.55 -18.67 -25.02
C THR A 218 5.12 -19.83 -24.13
N GLY A 219 5.93 -20.20 -23.16
CA GLY A 219 5.56 -21.26 -22.23
C GLY A 219 6.55 -21.45 -21.10
N PHE A 220 6.08 -22.12 -20.06
CA PHE A 220 6.85 -22.46 -18.89
C PHE A 220 6.57 -23.91 -18.45
N ASP A 221 7.54 -24.52 -17.77
CA ASP A 221 7.43 -25.79 -17.07
C ASP A 221 7.89 -25.56 -15.63
N GLN A 222 6.98 -25.69 -14.67
CA GLN A 222 7.25 -25.51 -13.24
C GLN A 222 7.41 -26.85 -12.52
N GLY A 223 7.87 -27.89 -13.23
CA GLY A 223 8.07 -29.23 -12.69
C GLY A 223 6.75 -29.83 -12.18
N SER A 224 6.69 -30.15 -10.90
CA SER A 224 5.49 -30.73 -10.27
C SER A 224 4.21 -29.86 -10.36
N ASN A 225 4.34 -28.54 -10.56
CA ASN A 225 3.21 -27.61 -10.73
C ASN A 225 2.63 -27.64 -12.16
N GLY A 226 3.29 -28.32 -13.10
CA GLY A 226 2.83 -28.53 -14.45
C GLY A 226 3.46 -27.59 -15.47
N GLN A 227 3.10 -27.84 -16.73
CA GLN A 227 3.61 -27.14 -17.90
C GLN A 227 2.46 -26.44 -18.61
N GLN A 228 2.70 -25.22 -19.08
CA GLN A 228 1.74 -24.45 -19.86
C GLN A 228 2.41 -23.84 -21.10
N SER A 229 1.67 -23.81 -22.21
CA SER A 229 2.16 -23.24 -23.46
C SER A 229 1.07 -22.44 -24.15
N PHE A 230 1.49 -21.35 -24.77
CA PHE A 230 0.63 -20.40 -25.46
C PHE A 230 1.09 -20.21 -26.91
N ALA A 231 0.11 -19.97 -27.78
CA ALA A 231 0.33 -19.51 -29.14
C ALA A 231 -0.45 -18.24 -29.40
N LEU A 232 0.21 -17.26 -30.01
CA LEU A 232 -0.36 -15.98 -30.36
C LEU A 232 -0.15 -15.69 -31.84
N ALA A 233 -1.19 -15.15 -32.46
CA ALA A 233 -1.10 -14.50 -33.76
C ALA A 233 -1.82 -13.16 -33.68
N PHE A 234 -1.16 -12.08 -34.08
CA PHE A 234 -1.74 -10.74 -33.98
C PHE A 234 -1.65 -9.94 -35.27
N ASN A 235 -2.52 -8.93 -35.37
CA ASN A 235 -2.44 -7.82 -36.32
C ASN A 235 -2.57 -6.50 -35.57
N THR A 236 -2.65 -5.34 -36.24
CA THR A 236 -2.75 -4.02 -35.58
C THR A 236 -3.90 -3.86 -34.58
N THR A 237 -5.00 -4.61 -34.71
CA THR A 237 -6.23 -4.40 -33.94
C THR A 237 -6.63 -5.57 -33.05
N HIS A 238 -6.12 -6.78 -33.32
CA HIS A 238 -6.57 -8.01 -32.64
C HIS A 238 -5.42 -8.98 -32.42
N VAL A 239 -5.57 -9.83 -31.40
CA VAL A 239 -4.73 -11.00 -31.15
C VAL A 239 -5.61 -12.24 -30.96
N LEU A 240 -5.24 -13.31 -31.64
CA LEU A 240 -5.79 -14.65 -31.43
C LEU A 240 -4.82 -15.43 -30.55
N MET A 241 -5.31 -15.94 -29.44
CA MET A 241 -4.53 -16.66 -28.44
C MET A 241 -5.08 -18.07 -28.22
N GLN A 242 -4.20 -19.04 -28.03
CA GLN A 242 -4.54 -20.41 -27.67
C GLN A 242 -3.59 -20.89 -26.60
N SER A 243 -4.10 -21.59 -25.58
CA SER A 243 -3.31 -22.17 -24.49
C SER A 243 -3.56 -23.67 -24.35
N VAL A 244 -2.62 -24.37 -23.72
CA VAL A 244 -2.74 -25.79 -23.36
C VAL A 244 -1.91 -26.11 -22.12
N ASN A 245 -2.40 -27.03 -21.28
CA ASN A 245 -1.60 -27.63 -20.21
C ASN A 245 -0.75 -28.76 -20.82
N GLY A 246 0.54 -28.49 -20.99
CA GLY A 246 1.54 -29.31 -21.68
C GLY A 246 2.34 -28.48 -22.69
N GLY A 247 3.40 -29.06 -23.24
CA GLY A 247 4.32 -28.34 -24.12
C GLY A 247 3.76 -27.97 -25.50
N PHE A 248 4.53 -27.18 -26.25
CA PHE A 248 4.16 -26.61 -27.56
C PHE A 248 3.62 -27.61 -28.60
N SER A 249 4.01 -28.88 -28.56
CA SER A 249 3.49 -29.91 -29.47
C SER A 249 2.00 -30.21 -29.25
N SER A 250 1.48 -29.90 -28.07
CA SER A 250 0.09 -30.14 -27.67
C SER A 250 -0.85 -29.01 -28.08
N LEU A 251 -0.32 -27.89 -28.61
CA LEU A 251 -1.12 -26.75 -29.03
C LEU A 251 -2.10 -27.15 -30.15
N PRO A 252 -3.42 -26.90 -30.02
CA PRO A 252 -4.41 -27.42 -30.96
C PRO A 252 -4.21 -27.01 -32.43
N TYR A 253 -3.60 -25.85 -32.74
CA TYR A 253 -3.31 -25.46 -34.12
C TYR A 253 -2.35 -26.45 -34.82
N LYS A 254 -1.49 -27.15 -34.07
CA LYS A 254 -0.62 -28.23 -34.59
C LYS A 254 -1.43 -29.39 -35.20
N ASN A 255 -2.66 -29.58 -34.74
CA ASN A 255 -3.61 -30.57 -35.25
C ASN A 255 -4.66 -29.96 -36.21
N GLY A 256 -4.41 -28.76 -36.73
CA GLY A 256 -5.29 -28.05 -37.66
C GLY A 256 -6.46 -27.30 -37.03
N VAL A 257 -6.48 -27.14 -35.70
CA VAL A 257 -7.54 -26.43 -34.97
C VAL A 257 -7.13 -24.98 -34.70
N ASN A 258 -7.45 -24.09 -35.64
CA ASN A 258 -7.15 -22.65 -35.56
C ASN A 258 -8.28 -21.86 -34.87
N SER A 259 -8.64 -22.26 -33.65
CA SER A 259 -9.63 -21.56 -32.82
C SER A 259 -9.05 -21.28 -31.45
N GLY A 260 -9.34 -20.11 -30.90
CA GLY A 260 -8.83 -19.67 -29.61
C GLY A 260 -9.57 -18.44 -29.11
N THR A 261 -9.03 -17.83 -28.07
CA THR A 261 -9.53 -16.58 -27.48
C THR A 261 -9.12 -15.42 -28.38
N CYS A 262 -10.10 -14.67 -28.86
CA CYS A 262 -9.85 -13.47 -29.65
C CYS A 262 -9.98 -12.23 -28.76
N LEU A 263 -8.94 -11.40 -28.75
CA LEU A 263 -8.84 -10.21 -27.91
C LEU A 263 -8.53 -8.97 -28.75
N SER A 264 -9.02 -7.82 -28.33
CA SER A 264 -8.72 -6.51 -28.92
C SER A 264 -7.32 -6.04 -28.51
N ARG A 265 -6.61 -5.37 -29.42
CA ARG A 265 -5.35 -4.66 -29.12
C ARG A 265 -5.55 -3.15 -28.98
N THR A 266 -6.78 -2.67 -29.13
CA THR A 266 -7.11 -1.24 -29.09
C THR A 266 -8.16 -0.90 -28.04
N GLU A 267 -8.80 -1.90 -27.44
CA GLU A 267 -9.84 -1.73 -26.42
C GLU A 267 -9.45 -2.56 -25.19
N PHE A 268 -9.47 -1.92 -24.02
CA PHE A 268 -8.97 -2.48 -22.77
C PHE A 268 -9.93 -2.19 -21.62
N ASP A 269 -10.08 -3.17 -20.74
CA ASP A 269 -10.61 -2.94 -19.39
C ASP A 269 -9.44 -2.45 -18.51
N SER A 270 -9.69 -1.46 -17.65
CA SER A 270 -8.66 -0.79 -16.86
C SER A 270 -8.96 -0.89 -15.37
N TYR A 271 -7.96 -1.31 -14.61
CA TYR A 271 -7.99 -1.49 -13.16
C TYR A 271 -6.88 -0.65 -12.56
N VAL A 272 -7.23 0.29 -11.68
CA VAL A 272 -6.25 1.22 -11.11
C VAL A 272 -5.81 0.74 -9.73
N HIS A 273 -4.51 0.48 -9.58
CA HIS A 273 -3.93 -0.05 -8.35
C HIS A 273 -3.43 1.06 -7.42
N ARG A 274 -3.00 2.20 -7.99
CA ARG A 274 -2.45 3.31 -7.21
C ARG A 274 -3.01 4.65 -7.67
N TYR A 275 -3.23 5.52 -6.70
CA TYR A 275 -3.72 6.88 -6.92
C TYR A 275 -2.92 7.90 -6.14
N ASP A 276 -2.85 9.09 -6.72
CA ASP A 276 -2.45 10.30 -6.02
C ASP A 276 -3.63 11.25 -5.80
N LEU A 277 -3.49 12.05 -4.75
CA LEU A 277 -4.46 13.05 -4.34
C LEU A 277 -3.90 14.45 -4.54
N PHE A 278 -4.73 15.35 -5.08
CA PHE A 278 -4.38 16.74 -5.34
C PHE A 278 -5.42 17.66 -4.75
N ASN A 279 -5.03 18.90 -4.44
CA ASN A 279 -5.95 19.93 -4.02
C ASN A 279 -6.86 20.35 -5.18
N ALA A 280 -8.17 20.18 -5.04
CA ALA A 280 -9.14 20.43 -6.11
C ALA A 280 -9.21 21.90 -6.58
N SER A 281 -8.72 22.85 -5.78
CA SER A 281 -8.72 24.27 -6.12
C SER A 281 -7.43 24.77 -6.77
N THR A 282 -6.33 24.03 -6.65
CA THR A 282 -5.00 24.50 -7.10
C THR A 282 -4.25 23.50 -7.97
N GLY A 283 -4.61 22.22 -7.90
CA GLY A 283 -3.88 21.13 -8.57
C GLY A 283 -2.55 20.79 -7.91
N ALA A 284 -2.24 21.36 -6.74
CA ALA A 284 -1.05 20.99 -5.96
C ALA A 284 -1.20 19.59 -5.38
N GLN A 285 -0.15 18.78 -5.40
CA GLN A 285 -0.15 17.44 -4.81
C GLN A 285 -0.38 17.52 -3.29
N ILE A 286 -1.13 16.57 -2.75
CA ILE A 286 -1.29 16.40 -1.30
C ILE A 286 -0.14 15.53 -0.81
N GLU A 287 0.82 16.15 -0.14
CA GLU A 287 1.87 15.44 0.57
C GLU A 287 1.40 15.16 2.00
N LEU A 288 1.68 13.94 2.49
CA LEU A 288 1.44 13.53 3.88
C LEU A 288 2.73 13.00 4.47
N ASN A 289 3.07 13.46 5.68
CA ASN A 289 4.17 12.89 6.44
C ASN A 289 3.70 11.65 7.22
N SER A 290 3.46 10.52 6.53
CA SER A 290 2.96 9.29 7.16
C SER A 290 4.02 8.48 7.89
N GLY A 291 5.30 8.74 7.63
CA GLY A 291 6.44 8.04 8.22
C GLY A 291 7.68 8.07 7.33
N PHE A 292 8.71 7.34 7.73
CA PHE A 292 9.90 7.12 6.92
C PHE A 292 10.58 5.78 7.27
N PRO A 293 11.29 5.16 6.32
CA PRO A 293 12.10 3.98 6.59
C PRO A 293 13.27 4.31 7.53
N ILE A 294 13.66 3.32 8.33
CA ILE A 294 14.74 3.43 9.31
C ILE A 294 15.67 2.21 9.22
N LYS A 295 16.90 2.42 9.69
CA LYS A 295 17.85 1.38 10.06
C LYS A 295 18.07 1.40 11.57
N TYR A 296 18.23 0.22 12.15
CA TYR A 296 18.52 0.03 13.56
C TYR A 296 19.59 -1.05 13.75
N ASP A 297 20.19 -1.03 14.93
CA ASP A 297 21.21 -1.98 15.36
C ASP A 297 20.53 -3.07 16.21
N SER A 298 20.22 -4.21 15.58
CA SER A 298 19.43 -5.28 16.22
C SER A 298 20.23 -6.12 17.22
N ASP A 299 21.55 -6.17 17.08
CA ASP A 299 22.45 -7.03 17.88
C ASP A 299 23.40 -6.24 18.81
N SER A 300 23.29 -4.90 18.79
CA SER A 300 24.11 -3.96 19.55
C SER A 300 25.61 -4.00 19.22
N ASP A 301 25.97 -4.33 17.98
CA ASP A 301 27.36 -4.36 17.52
C ASP A 301 27.88 -2.99 17.03
N GLY A 302 27.00 -2.00 16.89
CA GLY A 302 27.27 -0.65 16.42
C GLY A 302 27.06 -0.43 14.92
N ASN A 303 26.57 -1.42 14.19
CA ASN A 303 26.18 -1.33 12.79
C ASN A 303 24.65 -1.25 12.66
N TYR A 304 24.18 -0.42 11.73
CA TYR A 304 22.75 -0.23 11.46
C TYR A 304 22.37 -1.03 10.22
N ASP A 305 22.27 -2.35 10.37
CA ASP A 305 22.11 -3.31 9.27
C ASP A 305 20.70 -3.95 9.19
N SER A 306 19.83 -3.66 10.17
CA SER A 306 18.46 -4.15 10.21
C SER A 306 17.47 -3.04 9.83
N TYR A 307 16.37 -3.39 9.14
CA TYR A 307 15.45 -2.43 8.55
C TYR A 307 14.11 -2.36 9.28
N GLY A 308 13.54 -1.16 9.30
CA GLY A 308 12.22 -0.93 9.86
C GLY A 308 11.54 0.27 9.23
N PHE A 309 10.35 0.58 9.73
CA PHE A 309 9.58 1.76 9.35
C PHE A 309 9.00 2.39 10.61
N ILE A 310 9.10 3.72 10.71
CA ILE A 310 8.44 4.49 11.76
C ILE A 310 7.44 5.44 11.12
N GLY A 311 6.20 5.45 11.63
CA GLY A 311 5.16 6.35 11.13
C GLY A 311 4.07 6.62 12.14
N TYR A 312 2.93 7.14 11.66
CA TYR A 312 1.78 7.50 12.50
C TYR A 312 1.27 6.32 13.36
N TRP A 313 1.35 5.10 12.84
CA TRP A 313 0.88 3.88 13.52
C TRP A 313 1.90 3.28 14.49
N GLY A 314 3.11 3.84 14.55
CA GLY A 314 4.21 3.37 15.39
C GLY A 314 5.35 2.77 14.58
N LEU A 315 6.16 1.98 15.28
CA LEU A 315 7.35 1.33 14.76
C LEU A 315 7.03 -0.09 14.28
N TRP A 316 7.49 -0.40 13.07
CA TRP A 316 7.64 -1.76 12.57
C TRP A 316 9.12 -2.07 12.36
N THR A 317 9.51 -3.30 12.65
CA THR A 317 10.89 -3.80 12.57
C THR A 317 10.87 -5.22 12.02
N GLU A 318 11.86 -5.60 11.24
CA GLU A 318 12.06 -6.98 10.77
C GLU A 318 12.15 -7.99 11.92
N GLN A 319 12.74 -7.56 13.05
CA GLN A 319 12.85 -8.38 14.25
C GLN A 319 12.01 -7.80 15.40
N ASP A 320 10.94 -8.51 15.75
CA ASP A 320 10.09 -8.16 16.89
C ASP A 320 10.89 -8.00 18.19
N GLY A 321 10.74 -6.85 18.84
CA GLY A 321 11.32 -6.57 20.15
C GLY A 321 12.82 -6.25 20.14
N ALA A 322 13.41 -5.98 18.97
CA ALA A 322 14.83 -5.62 18.86
C ALA A 322 15.17 -4.22 19.40
N ILE A 323 14.20 -3.32 19.47
CA ILE A 323 14.39 -1.91 19.85
C ILE A 323 13.78 -1.64 21.24
N SER A 324 14.55 -0.98 22.10
CA SER A 324 14.17 -0.49 23.44
C SER A 324 14.08 1.03 23.49
N ASP A 325 13.26 1.56 24.42
CA ASP A 325 13.17 3.01 24.67
C ASP A 325 14.54 3.64 24.87
N GLY A 326 14.81 4.72 24.14
CA GLY A 326 16.09 5.43 24.13
C GLY A 326 17.12 4.96 23.11
N ASP A 327 16.85 3.88 22.36
CA ASP A 327 17.75 3.41 21.30
C ASP A 327 17.82 4.41 20.13
N THR A 328 18.92 4.36 19.38
CA THR A 328 19.13 5.24 18.22
C THR A 328 18.63 4.56 16.96
N LEU A 329 17.84 5.29 16.17
CA LEU A 329 17.37 4.89 14.84
C LEU A 329 17.95 5.84 13.80
N VAL A 330 18.25 5.35 12.62
CA VAL A 330 18.80 6.16 11.53
C VAL A 330 17.81 6.17 10.36
N SER A 331 17.40 7.33 9.86
CA SER A 331 16.52 7.37 8.68
C SER A 331 17.22 6.88 7.42
N ASP A 332 16.51 6.08 6.63
CA ASP A 332 17.00 5.50 5.37
C ASP A 332 16.37 6.16 4.13
N ASN A 333 16.50 7.48 4.01
CA ASN A 333 15.88 8.26 2.93
C ASN A 333 16.78 8.44 1.70
N GLY A 334 17.61 7.44 1.36
CA GLY A 334 18.38 7.42 0.09
C GLY A 334 19.38 8.57 -0.11
N GLY A 335 19.93 9.18 0.96
CA GLY A 335 21.03 10.14 0.80
C GLY A 335 21.36 11.06 1.98
N THR A 336 20.52 11.18 3.01
CA THR A 336 20.90 11.87 4.25
C THR A 336 20.42 11.10 5.46
N GLU A 337 21.37 10.45 6.13
CA GLU A 337 21.16 9.78 7.41
C GLU A 337 20.91 10.81 8.51
N THR A 338 19.74 10.73 9.15
CA THR A 338 19.42 11.51 10.33
C THR A 338 19.19 10.55 11.49
N SER A 339 19.90 10.76 12.59
CA SER A 339 19.70 9.97 13.80
C SER A 339 18.53 10.50 14.61
N TYR A 340 17.69 9.58 15.06
CA TYR A 340 16.57 9.81 15.96
C TYR A 340 16.72 8.95 17.21
N THR A 341 16.10 9.37 18.30
CA THR A 341 15.96 8.56 19.51
C THR A 341 14.59 7.91 19.52
N TYR A 342 14.52 6.60 19.66
CA TYR A 342 13.26 5.89 19.84
C TYR A 342 12.63 6.26 21.19
N VAL A 343 11.34 6.57 21.17
CA VAL A 343 10.56 6.91 22.36
C VAL A 343 9.38 5.97 22.45
N ASN A 344 9.35 5.17 23.52
CA ASN A 344 8.24 4.29 23.84
C ASN A 344 7.59 4.69 25.18
N ALA A 345 6.27 4.85 25.17
CA ALA A 345 5.50 5.12 26.38
C ALA A 345 4.54 3.94 26.66
N PRO A 346 4.25 3.64 27.95
CA PRO A 346 3.47 2.47 28.37
C PRO A 346 1.98 2.54 27.97
N GLY A 347 1.56 3.63 27.34
CA GLY A 347 0.23 3.83 26.82
C GLY A 347 0.20 4.96 25.81
N ARG A 348 -0.98 5.24 25.26
CA ARG A 348 -1.23 6.31 24.30
C ARG A 348 -2.46 7.13 24.67
N LEU A 349 -2.36 8.44 24.47
CA LEU A 349 -3.47 9.37 24.68
C LEU A 349 -4.21 9.59 23.36
N ILE A 350 -5.49 9.29 23.34
CA ILE A 350 -6.35 9.34 22.16
C ILE A 350 -7.29 10.53 22.29
N LYS A 351 -7.12 11.52 21.42
CA LYS A 351 -8.05 12.63 21.27
C LYS A 351 -9.23 12.19 20.40
N ASN A 352 -10.44 12.34 20.93
CA ASN A 352 -11.69 12.06 20.27
C ASN A 352 -12.39 13.39 19.95
N SER A 353 -12.57 13.67 18.66
CA SER A 353 -13.34 14.82 18.18
C SER A 353 -14.75 14.37 17.82
N VAL A 354 -15.75 14.93 18.48
CA VAL A 354 -17.16 14.57 18.29
C VAL A 354 -17.64 15.10 16.93
N LYS A 355 -18.15 14.20 16.09
CA LYS A 355 -18.76 14.50 14.80
C LYS A 355 -20.21 14.04 14.79
N THR A 356 -21.00 14.66 13.91
CA THR A 356 -22.40 14.29 13.71
C THR A 356 -22.67 13.94 12.26
N LEU A 357 -23.40 12.86 12.01
CA LEU A 357 -23.92 12.49 10.70
C LEU A 357 -25.45 12.54 10.75
N THR A 358 -26.08 13.25 9.82
CA THR A 358 -27.54 13.28 9.75
C THR A 358 -28.08 11.89 9.40
N LEU A 359 -29.26 11.54 9.91
CA LEU A 359 -29.85 10.22 9.61
C LEU A 359 -30.09 10.00 8.11
N ALA A 360 -30.37 11.07 7.35
CA ALA A 360 -30.48 11.00 5.90
C ALA A 360 -29.16 10.55 5.22
N ASN A 361 -28.02 10.94 5.79
CA ASN A 361 -26.69 10.58 5.28
C ASN A 361 -26.14 9.29 5.92
N ALA A 362 -26.82 8.73 6.92
CA ALA A 362 -26.49 7.42 7.49
C ALA A 362 -26.97 6.26 6.60
N ARG A 363 -27.72 6.55 5.53
CA ARG A 363 -28.09 5.55 4.52
C ARG A 363 -26.85 5.11 3.75
N GLY A 364 -26.72 3.80 3.56
CA GLY A 364 -25.53 3.20 2.95
C GLY A 364 -24.36 3.02 3.92
N VAL A 365 -24.52 3.41 5.20
CA VAL A 365 -23.55 3.06 6.23
C VAL A 365 -23.91 1.72 6.87
N ASP A 366 -22.93 0.83 6.92
CA ASP A 366 -23.01 -0.42 7.66
C ASP A 366 -22.58 -0.20 9.10
N PHE A 367 -23.44 -0.66 10.01
CA PHE A 367 -23.21 -0.63 11.45
C PHE A 367 -23.14 -2.05 11.99
N SER A 368 -22.14 -2.31 12.81
CA SER A 368 -22.03 -3.48 13.66
C SER A 368 -22.78 -3.24 14.96
N TYR A 369 -23.58 -4.22 15.37
CA TYR A 369 -24.39 -4.15 16.58
C TYR A 369 -24.39 -5.49 17.31
N TRP A 370 -24.31 -5.44 18.64
CA TRP A 370 -24.30 -6.60 19.50
C TRP A 370 -25.45 -6.55 20.50
N ASP A 371 -26.11 -7.68 20.68
CA ASP A 371 -27.13 -7.90 21.70
C ASP A 371 -27.13 -9.35 22.16
N ASP A 372 -27.95 -9.66 23.17
CA ASP A 372 -28.06 -11.01 23.72
C ASP A 372 -28.38 -12.07 22.65
N ASP A 373 -29.15 -11.72 21.61
CA ASP A 373 -29.52 -12.67 20.56
C ASP A 373 -28.30 -13.10 19.73
N ILE A 374 -27.41 -12.18 19.36
CA ILE A 374 -26.19 -12.54 18.61
C ILE A 374 -25.14 -13.19 19.52
N PHE A 375 -24.98 -12.75 20.77
CA PHE A 375 -24.05 -13.39 21.70
C PHE A 375 -24.41 -14.84 22.02
N ASN A 376 -25.70 -15.19 21.97
CA ASN A 376 -26.16 -16.57 22.12
C ASN A 376 -26.09 -17.37 20.81
N ASP A 377 -25.84 -16.73 19.68
CA ASP A 377 -25.69 -17.33 18.36
C ASP A 377 -24.21 -17.66 18.11
N ASN A 378 -23.81 -18.90 18.41
CA ASN A 378 -22.40 -19.31 18.29
C ASN A 378 -21.89 -19.42 16.83
N ASP A 379 -22.72 -19.14 15.83
CA ASP A 379 -22.34 -19.20 14.41
C ASP A 379 -21.94 -17.83 13.84
N TYR A 380 -22.23 -16.73 14.55
CA TYR A 380 -22.02 -15.35 14.06
C TYR A 380 -21.50 -14.43 15.16
N ASP A 381 -20.67 -13.46 14.75
CA ASP A 381 -20.00 -12.56 15.69
C ASP A 381 -20.79 -11.27 15.96
N GLN A 382 -21.55 -10.79 14.97
CA GLN A 382 -22.26 -9.50 15.06
C GLN A 382 -23.44 -9.38 14.10
N TRP A 383 -24.37 -8.45 14.40
CA TRP A 383 -25.39 -8.01 13.45
C TRP A 383 -24.82 -6.98 12.49
N VAL A 384 -25.24 -7.05 11.22
CA VAL A 384 -25.14 -5.93 10.26
C VAL A 384 -26.44 -5.14 10.32
N VAL A 385 -26.31 -3.84 10.56
CA VAL A 385 -27.41 -2.89 10.76
C VAL A 385 -27.30 -1.75 9.76
N ASN A 386 -28.43 -1.38 9.17
CA ASN A 386 -28.53 -0.22 8.28
C ASN A 386 -29.66 0.72 8.71
N TYR A 387 -29.51 2.01 8.42
CA TYR A 387 -30.61 2.97 8.54
C TYR A 387 -31.49 2.91 7.28
N LEU A 388 -32.76 2.53 7.45
CA LEU A 388 -33.73 2.38 6.37
C LEU A 388 -34.89 3.37 6.54
N MET A 389 -35.48 3.80 5.42
CA MET A 389 -36.61 4.74 5.39
C MET A 389 -37.82 4.16 4.66
N VAL A 390 -39.02 4.50 5.13
CA VAL A 390 -40.30 4.09 4.53
C VAL A 390 -40.40 4.52 3.06
N ALA A 391 -39.87 5.69 2.74
CA ALA A 391 -39.93 6.27 1.41
C ALA A 391 -39.18 5.45 0.36
N ASP A 392 -38.09 4.79 0.75
CA ASP A 392 -37.11 4.22 -0.18
C ASP A 392 -36.95 2.70 -0.04
N ASP A 393 -37.13 2.13 1.16
CA ASP A 393 -36.69 0.77 1.49
C ASP A 393 -37.86 -0.20 1.76
N SER A 394 -39.10 0.21 1.48
CA SER A 394 -40.32 -0.59 1.70
C SER A 394 -40.49 -1.12 3.13
N VAL A 395 -39.92 -0.42 4.11
CA VAL A 395 -40.05 -0.73 5.54
C VAL A 395 -41.24 -0.01 6.18
N GLY A 396 -41.64 -0.45 7.38
CA GLY A 396 -42.82 0.08 8.09
C GLY A 396 -42.59 1.39 8.86
N ALA A 397 -41.34 1.73 9.17
CA ALA A 397 -40.94 2.96 9.85
C ALA A 397 -39.51 3.32 9.46
N ASP A 398 -39.15 4.60 9.58
CA ASP A 398 -37.76 5.04 9.46
C ASP A 398 -37.01 4.60 10.71
N GLY A 399 -35.82 4.00 10.57
CA GLY A 399 -35.06 3.52 11.73
C GLY A 399 -33.89 2.60 11.39
N PHE A 400 -33.24 2.09 12.43
CA PHE A 400 -32.12 1.14 12.31
C PHE A 400 -32.66 -0.30 12.25
N TYR A 401 -32.30 -1.03 11.20
CA TYR A 401 -32.75 -2.40 10.96
C TYR A 401 -31.57 -3.36 10.94
N LYS A 402 -31.70 -4.52 11.59
CA LYS A 402 -30.79 -5.65 11.42
C LYS A 402 -31.06 -6.29 10.05
N THR A 403 -30.14 -6.10 9.10
CA THR A 403 -30.26 -6.52 7.70
C THR A 403 -29.44 -7.77 7.39
N GLY A 404 -28.47 -8.12 8.22
CA GLY A 404 -27.64 -9.32 8.06
C GLY A 404 -26.96 -9.75 9.36
N LYS A 405 -26.24 -10.87 9.28
CA LYS A 405 -25.31 -11.35 10.32
C LYS A 405 -23.92 -11.51 9.72
N LEU A 406 -22.90 -11.13 10.45
CA LEU A 406 -21.51 -11.25 10.02
C LEU A 406 -20.80 -12.30 10.88
N LYS A 407 -19.96 -13.10 10.23
CA LYS A 407 -18.97 -13.97 10.88
C LYS A 407 -17.59 -13.71 10.29
N TRP A 408 -16.54 -13.84 11.09
CA TRP A 408 -15.16 -13.73 10.62
C TRP A 408 -14.65 -15.09 10.15
N GLY A 409 -14.43 -15.22 8.83
CA GLY A 409 -13.83 -16.39 8.20
C GLY A 409 -12.34 -16.20 7.91
N ASN A 410 -11.68 -17.26 7.43
CA ASN A 410 -10.26 -17.20 7.05
C ASN A 410 -9.96 -16.20 5.91
N ASN A 411 -10.98 -15.84 5.13
CA ASN A 411 -10.85 -14.92 4.00
C ASN A 411 -11.53 -13.55 4.29
N GLY A 412 -11.74 -13.22 5.57
CA GLY A 412 -12.36 -11.96 5.99
C GLY A 412 -13.83 -12.08 6.41
N PRO A 413 -14.57 -10.95 6.45
CA PRO A 413 -15.94 -10.92 6.95
C PRO A 413 -16.94 -11.53 5.95
N GLU A 414 -17.69 -12.54 6.38
CA GLU A 414 -18.77 -13.16 5.60
C GLU A 414 -20.13 -12.68 6.11
N ILE A 415 -20.90 -11.99 5.26
CA ILE A 415 -22.22 -11.45 5.60
C ILE A 415 -23.35 -12.33 5.04
N THR A 416 -24.18 -12.86 5.94
CA THR A 416 -25.43 -13.53 5.59
C THR A 416 -26.58 -12.53 5.71
N SER A 417 -27.13 -12.07 4.59
CA SER A 417 -28.32 -11.21 4.60
C SER A 417 -29.55 -11.92 5.17
N GLN A 418 -30.43 -11.15 5.81
CA GLN A 418 -31.70 -11.62 6.34
C GLN A 418 -32.83 -10.64 6.06
N THR A 419 -34.07 -11.04 6.37
CA THR A 419 -35.21 -10.11 6.33
C THR A 419 -34.98 -8.99 7.35
N PRO A 420 -35.03 -7.70 6.94
CA PRO A 420 -34.79 -6.58 7.85
C PRO A 420 -35.71 -6.61 9.07
N SER A 421 -35.14 -6.45 10.27
CA SER A 421 -35.88 -6.35 11.53
C SER A 421 -35.53 -5.08 12.30
N LEU A 422 -36.54 -4.28 12.67
CA LEU A 422 -36.36 -2.97 13.31
C LEU A 422 -35.80 -3.14 14.73
N ILE A 423 -34.75 -2.40 15.05
CA ILE A 423 -34.27 -2.22 16.43
C ILE A 423 -35.23 -1.28 17.14
N SER A 424 -35.93 -1.78 18.15
CA SER A 424 -36.91 -1.00 18.91
C SER A 424 -36.22 -0.25 20.04
N LEU A 425 -36.28 1.09 20.00
CA LEU A 425 -35.72 1.99 21.02
C LEU A 425 -36.86 2.71 21.76
N ALA A 426 -36.78 2.83 23.09
CA ALA A 426 -37.66 3.71 23.84
C ALA A 426 -37.17 5.18 23.75
N SER A 427 -38.04 6.12 24.08
CA SER A 427 -37.66 7.54 24.09
C SER A 427 -36.46 7.76 25.02
N TYR A 428 -35.44 8.43 24.49
CA TYR A 428 -34.15 8.69 25.14
C TYR A 428 -33.23 7.47 25.33
N ASP A 429 -33.54 6.33 24.73
CA ASP A 429 -32.58 5.23 24.66
C ASP A 429 -31.41 5.60 23.74
N SER A 430 -30.21 5.17 24.13
CA SER A 430 -29.01 5.29 23.30
C SER A 430 -28.73 3.95 22.63
N LEU A 431 -28.66 3.95 21.31
CA LEU A 431 -28.17 2.84 20.50
C LEU A 431 -26.66 3.02 20.31
N TYR A 432 -25.89 2.05 20.77
CA TYR A 432 -24.44 1.98 20.58
C TYR A 432 -24.14 0.99 19.47
N MET A 433 -23.38 1.43 18.48
CA MET A 433 -22.98 0.67 17.30
C MET A 433 -21.51 0.92 17.02
N PHE A 434 -20.95 0.16 16.10
CA PHE A 434 -19.61 0.37 15.59
C PHE A 434 -19.66 0.41 14.06
N SER A 435 -18.89 1.28 13.41
CA SER A 435 -18.82 1.36 11.96
C SER A 435 -17.40 1.65 11.53
N ASP A 436 -16.78 0.71 10.82
CA ASP A 436 -15.47 0.92 10.19
C ASP A 436 -15.50 2.12 9.24
N GLN A 437 -16.63 2.34 8.56
CA GLN A 437 -16.82 3.46 7.64
C GLN A 437 -16.81 4.83 8.33
N LEU A 438 -17.11 4.88 9.63
CA LEU A 438 -17.09 6.10 10.43
C LEU A 438 -15.92 6.15 11.42
N GLY A 439 -14.95 5.23 11.30
CA GLY A 439 -13.77 5.20 12.15
C GLY A 439 -14.01 4.64 13.56
N GLY A 440 -15.09 3.89 13.76
CA GLY A 440 -15.32 3.12 14.98
C GLY A 440 -16.65 3.40 15.66
N GLU A 441 -16.61 3.80 16.93
CA GLU A 441 -17.82 3.89 17.76
C GLU A 441 -18.83 4.93 17.25
N VAL A 442 -20.09 4.51 17.20
CA VAL A 442 -21.23 5.31 16.78
C VAL A 442 -22.32 5.25 17.84
N LYS A 443 -22.89 6.41 18.18
CA LYS A 443 -24.00 6.54 19.11
C LYS A 443 -25.17 7.26 18.46
N TYR A 444 -26.36 6.69 18.57
CA TYR A 444 -27.61 7.36 18.23
C TYR A 444 -28.48 7.47 19.48
N LEU A 445 -29.02 8.66 19.74
CA LEU A 445 -29.98 8.89 20.81
C LEU A 445 -31.37 9.02 20.20
N GLU A 446 -32.31 8.19 20.68
CA GLU A 446 -33.65 8.12 20.10
C GLU A 446 -34.37 9.47 20.14
N GLY A 447 -34.85 9.91 18.97
CA GLY A 447 -35.50 11.21 18.75
C GLY A 447 -34.58 12.31 18.22
N GLN A 448 -33.28 12.05 18.06
CA GLN A 448 -32.36 12.97 17.37
C GLN A 448 -32.42 12.81 15.85
N SER A 449 -32.05 13.86 15.11
CA SER A 449 -31.98 13.83 13.63
C SER A 449 -30.60 13.46 13.08
N ALA A 450 -29.65 13.14 13.97
CA ALA A 450 -28.28 12.78 13.64
C ALA A 450 -27.74 11.75 14.63
N LEU A 451 -26.84 10.90 14.15
CA LEU A 451 -25.97 10.07 14.97
C LEU A 451 -24.67 10.82 15.26
N THR A 452 -24.00 10.40 16.33
CA THR A 452 -22.70 10.92 16.76
C THR A 452 -21.64 9.85 16.54
N TYR A 453 -20.49 10.24 16.02
CA TYR A 453 -19.31 9.37 15.89
C TYR A 453 -18.07 10.17 16.29
N TYR A 454 -16.94 9.50 16.47
CA TYR A 454 -15.71 10.14 16.92
C TYR A 454 -14.61 10.02 15.88
N GLU A 455 -13.96 11.13 15.60
CA GLU A 455 -12.70 11.14 14.86
C GLU A 455 -11.55 11.06 15.87
N GLN A 456 -10.80 9.96 15.81
CA GLN A 456 -9.68 9.69 16.73
C GLN A 456 -8.35 10.16 16.16
N THR A 457 -7.54 10.76 17.03
CA THR A 457 -6.16 11.18 16.76
C THR A 457 -5.29 10.79 17.93
N PHE A 458 -4.10 10.23 17.67
CA PHE A 458 -3.14 9.91 18.71
C PHE A 458 -2.30 11.13 19.04
N ILE A 459 -2.21 11.45 20.34
CA ILE A 459 -1.35 12.51 20.85
C ILE A 459 0.02 11.89 21.05
N ASN A 460 0.96 12.21 20.16
CA ASN A 460 2.30 11.61 20.18
C ASN A 460 3.32 12.49 20.93
N GLY A 461 2.96 13.73 21.28
CA GLY A 461 3.84 14.66 21.97
C GLY A 461 4.37 15.78 21.08
N SER A 462 4.13 15.72 19.76
CA SER A 462 4.52 16.77 18.81
C SER A 462 3.63 18.00 18.88
N GLU A 463 2.47 17.93 19.57
CA GLU A 463 1.43 18.96 19.63
C GLU A 463 1.79 20.16 20.54
N THR A 464 2.98 20.75 20.34
CA THR A 464 3.59 21.82 21.17
C THR A 464 3.51 23.21 20.54
N GLY A 465 2.94 23.33 19.33
CA GLY A 465 2.71 24.57 18.62
C GLY A 465 1.69 25.48 19.32
N SER A 466 1.58 26.73 18.85
CA SER A 466 0.69 27.70 19.50
C SER A 466 -0.78 27.33 19.30
N GLY A 467 -1.54 27.22 20.40
CA GLY A 467 -2.93 26.75 20.40
C GLY A 467 -3.09 25.23 20.38
N GLU A 468 -2.00 24.46 20.39
CA GLU A 468 -2.04 23.00 20.47
C GLU A 468 -2.11 22.50 21.92
N LEU A 469 -2.44 21.21 22.09
CA LEU A 469 -2.75 20.61 23.39
C LEU A 469 -1.61 20.76 24.40
N LEU A 470 -0.36 20.67 23.93
CA LEU A 470 0.86 20.63 24.72
C LEU A 470 1.69 21.90 24.52
N GLU A 471 1.09 23.03 24.12
CA GLU A 471 1.76 24.34 23.98
C GLU A 471 2.56 24.72 25.25
N SER A 472 2.06 24.34 26.43
CA SER A 472 2.71 24.59 27.72
C SER A 472 3.65 23.45 28.17
N GLY A 473 3.93 22.47 27.31
CA GLY A 473 4.69 21.24 27.60
C GLY A 473 3.93 20.20 28.45
N SER A 474 2.72 20.52 28.90
CA SER A 474 1.84 19.60 29.63
C SER A 474 0.38 20.02 29.57
N VAL A 475 -0.52 19.07 29.77
CA VAL A 475 -1.97 19.27 29.89
C VAL A 475 -2.48 18.62 31.18
N THR A 476 -3.53 19.21 31.78
CA THR A 476 -4.30 18.60 32.86
C THR A 476 -5.68 18.19 32.35
N LEU A 477 -6.04 16.93 32.55
CA LEU A 477 -7.29 16.33 32.12
C LEU A 477 -8.13 15.93 33.33
N THR A 478 -9.44 16.14 33.25
CA THR A 478 -10.40 15.81 34.30
C THR A 478 -11.29 14.65 33.84
N CYS A 479 -11.34 13.60 34.64
CA CYS A 479 -12.14 12.40 34.44
C CYS A 479 -13.28 12.32 35.45
N TYR A 480 -14.44 11.80 35.02
CA TYR A 480 -15.61 11.63 35.87
C TYR A 480 -16.16 10.20 35.92
N ASP A 481 -15.81 9.36 34.94
CA ASP A 481 -16.33 8.00 34.77
C ASP A 481 -15.22 7.07 34.28
N ASN A 482 -15.18 5.83 34.76
CA ASN A 482 -14.10 4.85 34.51
C ASN A 482 -12.69 5.49 34.57
N CYS A 483 -12.44 6.24 35.65
CA CYS A 483 -11.17 6.93 35.85
C CYS A 483 -10.11 5.94 36.32
N PRO A 484 -9.00 5.75 35.60
CA PRO A 484 -8.06 4.71 35.93
C PRO A 484 -7.32 5.02 37.24
N ILE A 485 -6.98 3.99 38.01
CA ILE A 485 -6.02 4.14 39.10
C ILE A 485 -4.61 4.41 38.51
N GLY A 486 -3.60 4.56 39.37
CA GLY A 486 -2.21 4.70 38.93
C GLY A 486 -1.67 3.42 38.29
N THR A 487 -0.59 2.88 38.84
CA THR A 487 -0.02 1.62 38.34
C THR A 487 -0.92 0.44 38.70
N PHE A 488 -1.25 -0.41 37.71
CA PHE A 488 -2.12 -1.58 37.86
C PHE A 488 -1.30 -2.81 38.31
N GLU A 489 -1.62 -3.35 39.48
CA GLU A 489 -1.15 -4.68 39.89
C GLU A 489 -2.10 -5.75 39.34
N LEU A 490 -1.67 -7.03 39.34
CA LEU A 490 -2.50 -8.14 38.85
C LEU A 490 -3.86 -8.22 39.57
N SER A 491 -3.92 -7.85 40.86
CA SER A 491 -5.18 -7.82 41.60
C SER A 491 -6.17 -6.77 41.09
N ASP A 492 -5.69 -5.70 40.48
CA ASP A 492 -6.53 -4.62 39.96
C ASP A 492 -7.16 -4.98 38.61
N LEU A 493 -6.76 -6.11 38.00
CA LEU A 493 -7.23 -6.52 36.69
C LEU A 493 -8.30 -7.62 36.76
N SER A 494 -8.75 -8.02 37.94
CA SER A 494 -9.62 -9.20 38.09
C SER A 494 -11.09 -8.97 37.77
N GLU A 495 -11.56 -7.73 37.79
CA GLU A 495 -12.97 -7.36 37.59
C GLU A 495 -13.12 -6.24 36.54
N PHE A 496 -14.26 -6.22 35.83
CA PHE A 496 -14.57 -5.16 34.86
C PHE A 496 -14.83 -3.79 35.52
N SER A 497 -15.34 -3.77 36.75
CA SER A 497 -15.66 -2.54 37.49
C SER A 497 -15.70 -2.77 39.00
N GLY A 498 -15.57 -1.69 39.78
CA GLY A 498 -15.64 -1.75 41.24
C GLY A 498 -14.30 -2.10 41.89
N THR A 499 -14.35 -2.77 43.04
CA THR A 499 -13.12 -3.20 43.74
C THR A 499 -12.37 -4.24 42.92
N ASN A 500 -11.04 -4.18 42.89
CA ASN A 500 -10.18 -5.05 42.05
C ASN A 500 -10.38 -4.87 40.53
N SER A 501 -10.82 -3.68 40.13
CA SER A 501 -10.82 -3.20 38.74
C SER A 501 -9.78 -2.09 38.59
N PRO A 502 -9.32 -1.77 37.37
CA PRO A 502 -8.28 -0.77 37.15
C PRO A 502 -8.82 0.67 37.29
N PHE A 503 -10.04 0.83 37.82
CA PHE A 503 -10.74 2.10 37.92
C PHE A 503 -10.99 2.50 39.38
N GLU A 504 -10.98 3.81 39.59
CA GLU A 504 -11.32 4.46 40.84
C GLU A 504 -12.73 4.09 41.30
N THR A 505 -12.87 3.75 42.59
CA THR A 505 -14.16 3.35 43.18
C THR A 505 -14.94 4.51 43.80
N GLY A 506 -14.29 5.67 43.94
CA GLY A 506 -14.91 6.90 44.46
C GLY A 506 -15.66 7.67 43.38
N SER A 507 -16.61 8.51 43.80
CA SER A 507 -17.22 9.49 42.90
C SER A 507 -16.21 10.60 42.61
N GLY A 508 -15.85 10.78 41.33
CA GLY A 508 -14.94 11.83 40.85
C GLY A 508 -15.43 13.28 41.09
N PRO A 509 -14.73 14.29 40.56
CA PRO A 509 -13.73 14.17 39.49
C PRO A 509 -12.33 13.74 39.97
N TYR A 510 -11.62 13.05 39.09
CA TYR A 510 -10.20 12.74 39.20
C TYR A 510 -9.41 13.53 38.15
N THR A 511 -8.20 13.95 38.47
CA THR A 511 -7.36 14.76 37.57
C THR A 511 -6.06 14.05 37.23
N TYR A 512 -5.65 14.16 35.98
CA TYR A 512 -4.45 13.55 35.43
C TYR A 512 -3.62 14.59 34.69
N THR A 513 -2.31 14.39 34.66
CA THR A 513 -1.38 15.19 33.84
C THR A 513 -0.77 14.33 32.75
N PHE A 514 -0.55 14.93 31.59
CA PHE A 514 0.21 14.35 30.47
C PHE A 514 1.22 15.40 30.01
N ALA A 515 2.50 15.04 29.89
CA ALA A 515 3.59 16.00 29.64
C ALA A 515 4.59 15.46 28.62
N THR A 516 5.23 16.36 27.87
CA THR A 516 6.26 16.00 26.87
C THR A 516 7.65 15.77 27.48
N SER A 517 7.83 16.03 28.77
CA SER A 517 9.11 15.91 29.47
C SER A 517 8.94 15.47 30.92
N GLY A 518 10.04 15.03 31.53
CA GLY A 518 10.07 14.50 32.91
C GLY A 518 10.22 12.97 32.94
N SER A 519 10.17 12.38 34.13
CA SER A 519 10.38 10.92 34.31
C SER A 519 9.25 10.06 33.76
N ASN A 520 8.07 10.66 33.53
CA ASN A 520 6.88 10.02 32.96
C ASN A 520 6.44 10.80 31.70
N SER A 521 7.39 11.15 30.82
CA SER A 521 7.07 11.80 29.54
C SER A 521 6.12 10.92 28.73
N LEU A 522 5.19 11.57 28.03
CA LEU A 522 4.17 10.94 27.18
C LEU A 522 3.34 9.86 27.90
N THR A 523 3.25 9.95 29.23
CA THR A 523 2.53 9.01 30.08
C THR A 523 1.48 9.77 30.89
N LEU A 524 0.28 9.20 30.99
CA LEU A 524 -0.76 9.75 31.87
C LEU A 524 -0.37 9.52 33.33
N VAL A 525 -0.38 10.57 34.15
CA VAL A 525 -0.02 10.51 35.59
C VAL A 525 -1.19 10.99 36.42
N SER A 526 -1.61 10.19 37.41
CA SER A 526 -2.65 10.60 38.36
C SER A 526 -2.12 11.68 39.30
N VAL A 527 -2.83 12.80 39.40
CA VAL A 527 -2.43 13.92 40.29
C VAL A 527 -2.57 13.54 41.77
N SER A 528 -3.52 12.66 42.11
CA SER A 528 -3.79 12.30 43.51
C SER A 528 -2.74 11.34 44.08
N SER A 529 -2.31 10.36 43.29
CA SER A 529 -1.31 9.36 43.70
C SER A 529 0.11 9.68 43.25
N SER A 530 0.29 10.57 42.25
CA SER A 530 1.57 10.79 41.55
C SER A 530 2.12 9.55 40.83
N GLU A 531 1.27 8.56 40.60
CA GLU A 531 1.63 7.32 39.90
C GLU A 531 1.28 7.41 38.41
N ALA A 532 2.13 6.81 37.57
CA ALA A 532 1.85 6.61 36.16
C ALA A 532 0.72 5.60 35.97
N VAL A 533 -0.18 5.88 35.04
CA VAL A 533 -1.28 4.99 34.66
C VAL A 533 -0.77 3.97 33.65
N GLN A 534 -0.34 2.82 34.15
CA GLN A 534 0.31 1.77 33.38
C GLN A 534 0.19 0.42 34.08
N TYR A 535 0.44 -0.67 33.35
CA TYR A 535 0.63 -1.98 33.97
C TYR A 535 1.94 -1.97 34.78
N GLN A 536 1.95 -2.67 35.92
CA GLN A 536 3.18 -2.87 36.67
C GLN A 536 4.23 -3.56 35.77
N SER A 537 5.45 -3.04 35.74
CA SER A 537 6.52 -3.48 34.81
C SER A 537 6.94 -4.95 34.95
N SER A 538 6.56 -5.63 36.03
CA SER A 538 6.81 -7.06 36.21
C SER A 538 5.74 -7.97 35.59
N LEU A 539 4.61 -7.42 35.13
CA LEU A 539 3.55 -8.20 34.50
C LEU A 539 3.92 -8.53 33.05
N THR A 540 3.63 -9.77 32.66
CA THR A 540 3.76 -10.26 31.29
C THR A 540 2.38 -10.56 30.70
N GLN A 541 2.29 -10.71 29.38
CA GLN A 541 1.03 -11.07 28.72
C GLN A 541 0.42 -12.35 29.33
N SER A 542 1.27 -13.34 29.60
CA SER A 542 0.85 -14.60 30.23
C SER A 542 0.24 -14.45 31.62
N ASP A 543 0.62 -13.40 32.37
CA ASP A 543 0.03 -13.13 33.68
C ASP A 543 -1.42 -12.63 33.54
N ILE A 544 -1.73 -11.89 32.47
CA ILE A 544 -3.01 -11.20 32.28
C ILE A 544 -3.98 -11.92 31.35
N ASP A 545 -3.57 -12.99 30.66
CA ASP A 545 -4.39 -13.70 29.65
C ASP A 545 -5.77 -14.13 30.13
N ASN A 546 -5.92 -14.45 31.42
CA ASN A 546 -7.19 -14.88 32.02
C ASN A 546 -7.98 -13.75 32.70
N THR A 547 -7.49 -12.51 32.58
CA THR A 547 -8.16 -11.34 33.14
C THR A 547 -9.12 -10.72 32.13
N PRO A 548 -10.19 -10.04 32.59
CA PRO A 548 -11.04 -9.21 31.74
C PRO A 548 -10.31 -8.15 30.88
N HIS A 549 -9.08 -7.77 31.26
CA HIS A 549 -8.30 -6.68 30.66
C HIS A 549 -7.04 -7.21 29.95
N ASN A 550 -7.11 -8.42 29.39
CA ASN A 550 -6.00 -9.04 28.66
C ASN A 550 -5.63 -8.32 27.35
N TRP A 551 -6.53 -7.49 26.82
CA TRP A 551 -6.34 -6.65 25.63
C TRP A 551 -5.92 -5.19 25.94
N GLY A 552 -5.68 -4.88 27.21
CA GLY A 552 -5.38 -3.52 27.69
C GLY A 552 -6.54 -2.88 28.47
N VAL A 553 -6.28 -1.68 29.01
CA VAL A 553 -7.26 -0.86 29.75
C VAL A 553 -7.43 0.47 29.03
N ARG A 554 -8.70 0.88 28.86
CA ARG A 554 -9.08 2.22 28.40
C ARG A 554 -9.76 3.01 29.50
N SER A 555 -9.38 4.27 29.69
CA SER A 555 -10.09 5.19 30.57
C SER A 555 -11.47 5.58 30.00
N GLY A 556 -12.35 6.09 30.85
CA GLY A 556 -13.49 6.88 30.36
C GLY A 556 -13.06 8.25 29.79
N PRO A 557 -14.02 9.05 29.26
CA PRO A 557 -13.75 10.36 28.69
C PRO A 557 -13.14 11.33 29.69
N MET A 558 -12.03 11.94 29.31
CA MET A 558 -11.37 13.01 30.05
C MET A 558 -11.43 14.32 29.27
N ILE A 559 -11.63 15.43 29.96
CA ILE A 559 -11.77 16.75 29.32
C ILE A 559 -10.78 17.75 29.90
N ILE A 560 -10.46 18.78 29.13
CA ILE A 560 -9.78 19.97 29.66
C ILE A 560 -10.82 20.78 30.44
N GLY A 561 -10.50 21.14 31.68
CA GLY A 561 -11.41 21.91 32.55
C GLY A 561 -12.38 21.01 33.32
N SER A 562 -13.64 21.39 33.39
CA SER A 562 -14.65 20.70 34.23
C SER A 562 -16.07 20.91 33.73
N VAL A 563 -16.93 19.92 33.93
CA VAL A 563 -18.39 20.02 33.73
C VAL A 563 -19.14 20.20 35.04
N SER A 564 -20.36 20.75 34.97
CA SER A 564 -21.22 20.97 36.14
C SER A 564 -21.96 19.70 36.56
N ASN A 565 -22.34 18.86 35.61
CA ASN A 565 -22.90 17.53 35.82
C ASN A 565 -21.99 16.50 35.15
N SER A 566 -21.63 15.42 35.86
CA SER A 566 -20.72 14.38 35.34
C SER A 566 -21.25 13.71 34.07
N TYR A 567 -22.57 13.66 33.88
CA TYR A 567 -23.17 13.11 32.66
C TYR A 567 -23.00 14.01 31.43
N ASP A 568 -22.67 15.30 31.62
CA ASP A 568 -22.45 16.24 30.51
C ASP A 568 -21.23 15.85 29.67
N ILE A 569 -20.32 15.01 30.18
CA ILE A 569 -19.18 14.49 29.40
C ILE A 569 -19.61 13.68 28.18
N TYR A 570 -20.83 13.15 28.19
CA TYR A 570 -21.42 12.37 27.11
C TYR A 570 -22.41 13.18 26.26
N ASP A 571 -22.58 14.48 26.54
CA ASP A 571 -23.47 15.36 25.78
C ASP A 571 -22.66 16.08 24.68
N PRO A 572 -22.87 15.75 23.39
CA PRO A 572 -22.13 16.35 22.28
C PRO A 572 -22.39 17.86 22.10
N SER A 573 -23.42 18.41 22.75
CA SER A 573 -23.69 19.86 22.78
C SER A 573 -22.87 20.60 23.84
N VAL A 574 -22.29 19.87 24.80
CA VAL A 574 -21.47 20.40 25.88
C VAL A 574 -20.00 20.06 25.67
N VAL A 575 -19.70 18.80 25.38
CA VAL A 575 -18.35 18.28 25.14
C VAL A 575 -18.23 17.84 23.69
N THR A 576 -17.41 18.56 22.93
CA THR A 576 -17.13 18.26 21.51
C THR A 576 -15.75 17.64 21.29
N GLU A 577 -14.94 17.60 22.35
CA GLU A 577 -13.59 17.06 22.35
C GLU A 577 -13.32 16.44 23.71
N PHE A 578 -12.82 15.21 23.72
CA PHE A 578 -12.40 14.51 24.93
C PHE A 578 -11.21 13.59 24.63
N TYR A 579 -10.59 13.10 25.69
CA TYR A 579 -9.36 12.32 25.65
C TYR A 579 -9.59 10.99 26.36
N VAL A 580 -9.04 9.92 25.79
CA VAL A 580 -9.05 8.57 26.37
C VAL A 580 -7.62 8.10 26.46
N TRP A 581 -7.23 7.55 27.61
CA TRP A 581 -5.94 6.89 27.77
C TRP A 581 -6.11 5.39 27.56
N GLU A 582 -5.28 4.82 26.70
CA GLU A 582 -5.14 3.39 26.52
C GLU A 582 -3.76 2.95 26.98
N THR A 583 -3.68 1.84 27.71
CA THR A 583 -2.42 1.24 28.15
C THR A 583 -2.54 -0.28 28.19
N GLY A 584 -1.42 -0.98 28.00
CA GLY A 584 -1.37 -2.44 27.94
C GLY A 584 0.04 -2.98 27.75
N ILE A 585 0.16 -4.30 27.80
CA ILE A 585 1.45 -5.00 27.62
C ILE A 585 1.86 -5.04 26.15
N GLN A 586 0.89 -4.99 25.24
CA GLN A 586 1.08 -5.16 23.81
C GLN A 586 1.44 -3.83 23.13
N SER A 587 2.21 -3.92 22.04
CA SER A 587 2.69 -2.74 21.30
C SER A 587 1.53 -1.87 20.78
N TRP A 588 0.41 -2.47 20.37
CA TRP A 588 -0.77 -1.73 19.92
C TRP A 588 -1.46 -0.92 21.04
N ASN A 589 -1.16 -1.17 22.31
CA ASN A 589 -1.66 -0.36 23.43
C ASN A 589 -0.71 0.77 23.85
N GLN A 590 0.50 0.79 23.29
CA GLN A 590 1.57 1.70 23.68
C GLN A 590 1.77 2.81 22.64
N LEU A 591 2.45 3.88 23.04
CA LEU A 591 2.92 4.88 22.09
C LEU A 591 4.33 4.52 21.63
N SER A 592 4.55 4.60 20.33
CA SER A 592 5.83 4.35 19.68
C SER A 592 6.10 5.51 18.73
N THR A 593 7.13 6.30 19.01
CA THR A 593 7.49 7.49 18.22
C THR A 593 9.00 7.74 18.28
N VAL A 594 9.46 8.83 17.69
CA VAL A 594 10.88 9.19 17.64
C VAL A 594 11.08 10.66 17.98
N ALA A 595 12.20 10.97 18.62
CA ALA A 595 12.65 12.33 18.88
C ALA A 595 13.87 12.68 18.03
N ASP A 596 13.94 13.93 17.55
CA ASP A 596 15.07 14.43 16.78
C ASP A 596 16.29 14.73 17.66
N GLY A 597 17.40 15.21 17.04
CA GLY A 597 18.62 15.58 17.76
C GLY A 597 18.47 16.74 18.76
N ASN A 598 17.34 17.47 18.74
CA ASN A 598 16.99 18.51 19.72
C ASN A 598 16.14 17.96 20.87
N GLY A 599 15.68 16.71 20.77
CA GLY A 599 14.77 16.07 21.72
C GLY A 599 13.29 16.38 21.45
N ASP A 600 12.97 16.96 20.29
CA ASP A 600 11.59 17.25 19.90
C ASP A 600 10.98 16.01 19.23
N VAL A 601 9.77 15.63 19.62
CA VAL A 601 9.06 14.49 19.02
C VAL A 601 8.71 14.79 17.57
N VAL A 602 9.02 13.87 16.67
CA VAL A 602 8.68 13.97 15.25
C VAL A 602 7.17 13.81 15.05
N SER A 603 6.57 14.76 14.34
CA SER A 603 5.14 14.71 14.03
C SER A 603 4.88 13.83 12.81
N PHE A 604 3.94 12.90 12.94
CA PHE A 604 3.43 12.11 11.83
C PHE A 604 1.98 12.49 11.57
N GLU A 605 1.63 12.62 10.30
CA GLU A 605 0.27 12.87 9.88
C GLU A 605 -0.47 11.55 9.70
N ARG A 606 -1.68 11.47 10.24
CA ARG A 606 -2.55 10.32 9.99
C ARG A 606 -2.96 10.29 8.50
N PRO A 607 -3.29 9.10 7.97
CA PRO A 607 -3.93 8.99 6.68
C PRO A 607 -5.19 9.88 6.60
N LEU A 608 -5.37 10.56 5.48
CA LEU A 608 -6.58 11.31 5.21
C LEU A 608 -7.73 10.34 4.99
N GLN A 609 -8.79 10.50 5.77
CA GLN A 609 -9.98 9.67 5.65
C GLN A 609 -11.11 10.47 5.01
N VAL A 610 -11.67 9.91 3.94
CA VAL A 610 -12.63 10.59 3.09
C VAL A 610 -13.79 9.66 2.76
N SER A 611 -15.00 10.07 3.15
CA SER A 611 -16.22 9.42 2.66
C SER A 611 -16.44 9.76 1.19
N TYR A 612 -16.69 8.73 0.38
CA TYR A 612 -16.87 8.82 -1.06
C TYR A 612 -18.08 8.01 -1.51
N GLN A 613 -19.00 8.62 -2.26
CA GLN A 613 -20.10 7.90 -2.90
C GLN A 613 -19.74 7.57 -4.36
N HIS A 614 -19.76 6.28 -4.70
CA HIS A 614 -19.44 5.80 -6.03
C HIS A 614 -20.64 5.92 -6.99
N SER A 615 -20.36 6.15 -8.27
CA SER A 615 -21.38 6.22 -9.31
C SER A 615 -20.81 5.91 -10.70
N SER A 616 -21.66 5.55 -11.65
CA SER A 616 -21.22 5.29 -13.03
C SER A 616 -20.48 6.47 -13.68
N ALA A 617 -20.77 7.71 -13.26
CA ALA A 617 -20.06 8.89 -13.77
C ALA A 617 -18.65 9.05 -13.20
N ASN A 618 -18.40 8.48 -12.02
CA ASN A 618 -17.10 8.50 -11.36
C ASN A 618 -16.31 7.20 -11.58
N ASP A 619 -16.94 6.17 -12.14
CA ASP A 619 -16.26 4.94 -12.54
C ASP A 619 -15.50 5.14 -13.85
N ARG A 620 -14.27 4.64 -13.91
CA ARG A 620 -13.39 4.76 -15.07
C ARG A 620 -13.91 4.03 -16.30
N SER A 621 -14.64 2.93 -16.12
CA SER A 621 -15.32 2.21 -17.20
C SER A 621 -16.61 2.92 -17.66
N GLY A 622 -17.11 3.87 -16.87
CA GLY A 622 -18.40 4.52 -17.07
C GLY A 622 -19.60 3.71 -16.55
N ASP A 623 -19.36 2.61 -15.83
CA ASP A 623 -20.39 1.77 -15.21
C ASP A 623 -19.98 1.30 -13.81
N ALA A 624 -20.67 1.77 -12.77
CA ALA A 624 -20.42 1.39 -11.38
C ALA A 624 -21.03 0.03 -11.00
N GLY A 625 -21.80 -0.61 -11.89
CA GLY A 625 -22.37 -1.93 -11.65
C GLY A 625 -23.14 -2.02 -10.33
N GLY A 626 -22.80 -3.02 -9.51
CA GLY A 626 -23.42 -3.25 -8.20
C GLY A 626 -23.05 -2.21 -7.14
N TYR A 627 -22.02 -1.41 -7.37
CA TYR A 627 -21.49 -0.41 -6.43
C TYR A 627 -22.08 1.00 -6.65
N ASP A 628 -22.96 1.19 -7.64
CA ASP A 628 -23.61 2.48 -7.91
C ASP A 628 -24.41 2.97 -6.69
N GLY A 629 -24.10 4.20 -6.24
CA GLY A 629 -24.72 4.84 -5.09
C GLY A 629 -24.22 4.38 -3.72
N GLN A 630 -23.31 3.40 -3.65
CA GLN A 630 -22.70 2.95 -2.40
C GLN A 630 -21.64 3.95 -1.89
N THR A 631 -21.47 4.01 -0.57
CA THR A 631 -20.52 4.88 0.09
C THR A 631 -19.35 4.08 0.64
N PHE A 632 -18.14 4.53 0.36
CA PHE A 632 -16.88 3.93 0.78
C PHE A 632 -16.08 4.93 1.63
N LEU A 633 -15.33 4.41 2.60
CA LEU A 633 -14.31 5.17 3.29
C LEU A 633 -12.99 5.00 2.54
N ILE A 634 -12.58 6.04 1.82
CA ILE A 634 -11.31 6.09 1.14
C ILE A 634 -10.28 6.68 2.09
N ASN A 635 -9.18 5.98 2.25
CA ASN A 635 -8.05 6.42 3.04
C ASN A 635 -6.90 6.76 2.09
N TYR A 636 -6.15 7.80 2.41
CA TYR A 636 -4.97 8.21 1.66
C TYR A 636 -3.80 8.41 2.62
N GLY A 637 -2.77 7.58 2.51
CA GLY A 637 -1.60 7.55 3.39
C GLY A 637 -0.38 8.28 2.83
N GLY A 638 -0.48 8.78 1.59
CA GLY A 638 0.62 9.47 0.91
C GLY A 638 0.68 9.06 -0.55
N ASN A 639 1.76 9.45 -1.24
CA ASN A 639 1.87 9.26 -2.68
C ASN A 639 1.67 7.78 -3.10
N GLY A 640 0.71 7.55 -3.99
CA GLY A 640 0.37 6.22 -4.49
C GLY A 640 -0.31 5.29 -3.48
N ASP A 641 -0.59 5.75 -2.27
CA ASP A 641 -1.14 4.96 -1.17
C ASP A 641 -2.59 5.40 -0.88
N LEU A 642 -3.51 4.90 -1.70
CA LEU A 642 -4.96 5.10 -1.56
C LEU A 642 -5.64 3.74 -1.40
N TRP A 643 -6.38 3.54 -0.32
CA TRP A 643 -7.09 2.28 -0.05
C TRP A 643 -8.53 2.50 0.42
N GLY A 644 -9.29 1.40 0.51
CA GLY A 644 -10.71 1.40 0.83
C GLY A 644 -11.63 1.10 -0.36
N ILE A 645 -11.05 0.86 -1.54
CA ILE A 645 -11.75 0.24 -2.68
C ILE A 645 -11.75 -1.28 -2.46
N PRO A 646 -12.90 -1.97 -2.53
CA PRO A 646 -12.94 -3.43 -2.41
C PRO A 646 -12.10 -4.12 -3.48
N MET A 647 -11.54 -5.28 -3.14
CA MET A 647 -10.81 -6.12 -4.10
C MET A 647 -11.67 -7.32 -4.49
N ASP A 648 -11.69 -7.62 -5.78
CA ASP A 648 -12.24 -8.85 -6.36
C ASP A 648 -11.11 -9.87 -6.58
N GLU A 649 -11.32 -11.09 -6.11
CA GLU A 649 -10.42 -12.22 -6.33
C GLU A 649 -10.88 -13.02 -7.57
N ASN A 650 -10.02 -13.12 -8.57
CA ASN A 650 -10.26 -14.00 -9.73
C ASN A 650 -9.16 -15.08 -9.82
N SER A 651 -9.52 -16.29 -9.37
CA SER A 651 -8.76 -17.57 -9.36
C SER A 651 -7.40 -17.59 -8.67
N THR A 652 -6.61 -16.52 -8.79
CA THR A 652 -5.28 -16.31 -8.18
C THR A 652 -4.87 -14.83 -8.09
N ARG A 653 -5.66 -13.87 -8.63
CA ARG A 653 -5.28 -12.45 -8.68
C ARG A 653 -6.30 -11.56 -7.99
N TYR A 654 -5.81 -10.55 -7.27
CA TYR A 654 -6.62 -9.50 -6.65
C TYR A 654 -6.67 -8.28 -7.55
N ARG A 655 -7.88 -7.80 -7.86
CA ARG A 655 -8.09 -6.57 -8.63
C ARG A 655 -9.04 -5.64 -7.90
N PRO A 656 -8.92 -4.31 -8.06
CA PRO A 656 -9.92 -3.39 -7.53
C PRO A 656 -11.28 -3.70 -8.20
N ALA A 657 -12.32 -3.83 -7.38
CA ALA A 657 -13.68 -4.16 -7.82
C ALA A 657 -14.32 -3.04 -8.65
N PHE A 658 -13.84 -1.80 -8.48
CA PHE A 658 -14.15 -0.65 -9.34
C PHE A 658 -12.93 0.28 -9.40
N SER A 659 -12.88 1.17 -10.39
CA SER A 659 -11.78 2.12 -10.55
C SER A 659 -12.30 3.54 -10.69
N LEU A 660 -11.74 4.49 -9.94
CA LEU A 660 -12.06 5.90 -10.02
C LEU A 660 -11.55 6.48 -11.35
N ALA A 661 -12.41 7.25 -12.01
CA ALA A 661 -12.01 8.08 -13.13
C ALA A 661 -11.08 9.22 -12.64
N ASP A 662 -10.14 9.63 -13.49
CA ASP A 662 -9.30 10.79 -13.17
C ASP A 662 -10.17 12.04 -13.06
N GLY A 663 -9.94 12.84 -12.02
CA GLY A 663 -10.70 14.07 -11.80
C GLY A 663 -11.91 13.90 -10.88
N VAL A 664 -12.15 12.68 -10.37
CA VAL A 664 -13.17 12.46 -9.34
C VAL A 664 -12.81 13.26 -8.08
N LEU A 665 -13.81 14.00 -7.60
CA LEU A 665 -13.68 14.85 -6.41
C LEU A 665 -13.96 14.04 -5.16
N LEU A 666 -13.08 14.17 -4.18
CA LEU A 666 -13.16 13.50 -2.90
C LEU A 666 -13.28 14.54 -1.76
N GLY A 667 -13.97 14.16 -0.69
CA GLY A 667 -14.13 14.98 0.51
C GLY A 667 -15.54 15.54 0.65
N SER A 668 -15.96 15.79 1.89
CA SER A 668 -17.29 16.37 2.19
C SER A 668 -17.52 17.75 1.55
N SER A 669 -16.44 18.45 1.19
CA SER A 669 -16.49 19.73 0.47
C SER A 669 -15.85 19.69 -0.92
N ASN A 670 -15.61 18.49 -1.49
CA ASN A 670 -14.90 18.29 -2.75
C ASN A 670 -13.52 18.97 -2.76
N GLN A 671 -12.80 18.90 -1.64
CA GLN A 671 -11.52 19.59 -1.47
C GLN A 671 -10.36 18.89 -2.20
N TYR A 672 -10.53 17.61 -2.53
CA TYR A 672 -9.50 16.78 -3.13
C TYR A 672 -9.93 16.28 -4.50
N VAL A 673 -8.96 16.00 -5.37
CA VAL A 673 -9.18 15.41 -6.68
C VAL A 673 -8.19 14.27 -6.88
N VAL A 674 -8.69 13.13 -7.36
CA VAL A 674 -7.89 11.91 -7.54
C VAL A 674 -7.33 11.81 -8.96
N LYS A 675 -6.16 11.21 -9.09
CA LYS A 675 -5.58 10.80 -10.37
C LYS A 675 -4.94 9.42 -10.25
N ALA A 676 -5.21 8.54 -11.20
CA ALA A 676 -4.53 7.27 -11.31
C ALA A 676 -3.05 7.49 -11.63
N ILE A 677 -2.16 6.75 -10.96
CA ILE A 677 -0.72 6.74 -11.29
C ILE A 677 -0.27 5.37 -11.82
N GLU A 678 -1.02 4.31 -11.51
CA GLU A 678 -0.73 2.96 -11.96
C GLU A 678 -2.01 2.21 -12.37
N ILE A 679 -2.02 1.72 -13.61
CA ILE A 679 -3.18 1.09 -14.23
C ILE A 679 -2.78 -0.27 -14.83
N GLU A 680 -3.36 -1.35 -14.31
CA GLU A 680 -3.39 -2.63 -14.99
C GLU A 680 -4.47 -2.60 -16.07
N GLN A 681 -4.15 -3.08 -17.27
CA GLN A 681 -5.09 -3.22 -18.36
C GLN A 681 -5.23 -4.66 -18.81
N THR A 682 -6.46 -5.08 -19.13
CA THR A 682 -6.71 -6.35 -19.84
C THR A 682 -7.39 -6.11 -21.18
N MET A 683 -6.96 -6.85 -22.19
CA MET A 683 -7.55 -6.77 -23.52
C MET A 683 -9.01 -7.24 -23.52
N GLN A 684 -9.91 -6.44 -24.10
CA GLN A 684 -11.33 -6.81 -24.19
C GLN A 684 -11.56 -7.99 -25.16
N SER A 685 -12.59 -8.78 -24.88
CA SER A 685 -13.00 -9.87 -25.77
C SER A 685 -13.48 -9.35 -27.12
N ALA A 686 -12.89 -9.85 -28.21
CA ALA A 686 -13.27 -9.54 -29.59
C ALA A 686 -13.79 -10.80 -30.32
N THR A 687 -14.62 -11.58 -29.62
CA THR A 687 -15.08 -12.90 -30.07
C THR A 687 -15.59 -12.89 -31.52
N GLY A 688 -14.93 -13.65 -32.40
CA GLY A 688 -15.29 -13.77 -33.81
C GLY A 688 -14.58 -12.82 -34.78
N GLU A 689 -13.82 -11.84 -34.28
CA GLU A 689 -13.15 -10.83 -35.13
C GLU A 689 -11.77 -11.29 -35.63
N CYS A 690 -11.18 -12.32 -35.01
CA CYS A 690 -9.87 -12.87 -35.37
C CYS A 690 -9.90 -13.85 -36.57
N SER A 691 -10.94 -13.84 -37.40
CA SER A 691 -11.09 -14.83 -38.49
C SER A 691 -9.98 -14.79 -39.55
N ALA A 692 -9.25 -13.68 -39.65
CA ALA A 692 -8.09 -13.51 -40.55
C ALA A 692 -6.75 -13.91 -39.93
N LEU A 693 -6.70 -14.17 -38.61
CA LEU A 693 -5.48 -14.53 -37.88
C LEU A 693 -5.28 -16.04 -37.90
N VAL A 694 -4.05 -16.46 -38.14
CA VAL A 694 -3.66 -17.87 -38.23
C VAL A 694 -2.53 -18.13 -37.26
N LEU A 695 -2.80 -19.00 -36.28
CA LEU A 695 -1.80 -19.56 -35.37
C LEU A 695 -0.88 -20.50 -36.15
N GLN A 696 0.42 -20.33 -35.97
CA GLN A 696 1.46 -21.11 -36.63
C GLN A 696 2.76 -21.00 -35.84
N ASP A 697 3.78 -21.75 -36.27
CA ASP A 697 5.12 -21.59 -35.69
C ASP A 697 5.75 -20.26 -36.12
N PRO A 698 6.45 -19.55 -35.21
CA PRO A 698 7.23 -18.38 -35.58
C PRO A 698 8.32 -18.75 -36.58
N ALA A 699 8.84 -17.76 -37.32
CA ALA A 699 9.89 -18.00 -38.32
C ALA A 699 11.23 -18.47 -37.70
N VAL A 700 11.41 -18.24 -36.41
CA VAL A 700 12.51 -18.75 -35.59
C VAL A 700 11.92 -19.74 -34.58
N ASP A 701 12.50 -20.93 -34.49
CA ASP A 701 12.02 -21.96 -33.57
C ASP A 701 12.21 -21.53 -32.11
N VAL A 702 11.32 -21.99 -31.22
CA VAL A 702 11.49 -21.80 -29.77
C VAL A 702 12.76 -22.54 -29.34
N PRO A 703 13.71 -21.89 -28.64
CA PRO A 703 14.92 -22.57 -28.18
C PRO A 703 14.59 -23.63 -27.13
N THR A 704 15.41 -24.68 -27.08
CA THR A 704 15.26 -25.80 -26.14
C THR A 704 16.46 -25.99 -25.21
N SER A 705 17.45 -25.10 -25.30
CA SER A 705 18.66 -25.07 -24.48
C SER A 705 19.40 -23.76 -24.71
N VAL A 706 20.08 -23.27 -23.69
CA VAL A 706 21.06 -22.17 -23.78
C VAL A 706 22.19 -22.57 -24.73
N GLN A 707 22.54 -21.71 -25.69
CA GLN A 707 23.65 -21.95 -26.63
C GLN A 707 24.93 -21.20 -26.24
N GLY A 708 24.81 -20.01 -25.64
CA GLY A 708 25.92 -19.23 -25.09
C GLY A 708 26.31 -19.63 -23.67
N ASP A 709 27.21 -18.84 -23.07
CA ASP A 709 27.59 -18.96 -21.66
C ASP A 709 27.94 -17.57 -21.10
N ALA A 710 27.80 -17.41 -19.78
CA ALA A 710 28.25 -16.23 -19.05
C ALA A 710 29.58 -16.48 -18.31
N ASP A 711 30.47 -17.31 -18.88
CA ASP A 711 31.83 -17.50 -18.34
C ASP A 711 32.72 -16.30 -18.67
N ILE A 712 32.55 -15.24 -17.88
CA ILE A 712 33.25 -13.96 -18.01
C ILE A 712 34.53 -13.89 -17.17
N GLY A 713 34.94 -15.00 -16.53
CA GLY A 713 36.11 -15.08 -15.66
C GLY A 713 35.85 -14.65 -14.20
N ASP A 714 36.95 -14.41 -13.47
CA ASP A 714 36.93 -14.02 -12.06
C ASP A 714 36.45 -12.57 -11.90
N MET A 715 35.71 -12.31 -10.81
CA MET A 715 35.24 -10.97 -10.48
C MET A 715 36.42 -10.02 -10.23
N PRO A 716 36.50 -8.86 -10.91
CA PRO A 716 37.54 -7.86 -10.65
C PRO A 716 37.43 -7.26 -9.24
N GLU A 717 38.58 -6.93 -8.64
CA GLU A 717 38.62 -6.17 -7.38
C GLU A 717 38.43 -4.67 -7.67
N VAL A 718 37.35 -4.09 -7.16
CA VAL A 718 37.05 -2.65 -7.24
C VAL A 718 36.92 -2.11 -5.82
N THR A 719 37.82 -1.19 -5.46
CA THR A 719 37.89 -0.57 -4.12
C THR A 719 37.37 0.87 -4.09
N ASP A 720 37.09 1.45 -5.26
CA ASP A 720 36.56 2.80 -5.40
C ASP A 720 35.05 2.82 -5.09
N ASP A 721 34.52 4.00 -4.74
CA ASP A 721 33.08 4.18 -4.49
C ASP A 721 32.24 3.83 -5.74
N PRO A 722 30.96 3.45 -5.59
CA PRO A 722 30.08 3.14 -6.71
C PRO A 722 30.05 4.28 -7.74
N ALA A 723 30.28 3.94 -9.00
CA ALA A 723 30.30 4.91 -10.09
C ALA A 723 28.89 5.17 -10.65
N VAL A 724 27.94 4.27 -10.38
CA VAL A 724 26.53 4.38 -10.79
C VAL A 724 25.63 3.91 -9.64
N ILE A 725 24.61 4.71 -9.32
CA ILE A 725 23.60 4.40 -8.30
C ILE A 725 22.22 4.64 -8.92
N ALA A 726 21.35 3.62 -8.93
CA ALA A 726 20.00 3.68 -9.51
C ALA A 726 19.97 4.24 -10.96
N GLY A 727 20.96 3.89 -11.80
CA GLY A 727 21.10 4.42 -13.16
C GLY A 727 21.69 5.83 -13.28
N VAL A 728 22.08 6.47 -12.19
CA VAL A 728 22.70 7.81 -12.17
C VAL A 728 24.21 7.71 -11.99
N THR A 729 24.98 8.21 -12.96
CA THR A 729 26.44 8.36 -12.88
C THR A 729 26.82 9.38 -11.81
N GLN A 730 27.77 9.01 -10.94
CA GLN A 730 28.22 9.81 -9.79
C GLN A 730 29.33 10.82 -10.11
#